data_AF-A0A852VF97-F1
#
_entry.id   AF-A0A852VF97-F1
#
_cell.length_a   1.000
_cell.length_b   1.000
_cell.length_c   1.000
_cell.angle_alpha   90.00
_cell.angle_beta   90.00
_cell.angle_gamma   90.00
#
_symmetry.space_group_name_H-M   'P 1'
#
loop_
_entity.id
_entity.type
_entity.pdbx_description
1 polymer ?
#
loop_
_entity_poly.entity_id
_entity_poly.type
_entity_poly.pdbx_seq_one_letter_code
_entity_poly.pdbx_strand_id
1 'polypeptide(L)'
;MPAAITLMPGAGGQQVNVTATAANGFTGMVAVAITGLPAGVTAQPATLMLTPGTGQSVTVTAAASAMVGNATLTLTGNSGALTHSSTVAATISAPPPDFTLTLAPTSLTLVGGAAGVPVSVTGGAMNGFSGTVAVTIAGLPVGVTANPATLSLVPGKAQSTILSAALSVASASATVTITGTSGGIVHTASLVLTVQSVAMTNAPDVTTFHYDLARDGLNAQETILTPSNVNSTQFGKIAFDAADGKVDAQPLYLANVPILGQSSSRLHNVLYVATEHDSVYAFDADTGVQLWVKSLLGSGETTSDDHGCSQITPEIGITSTPVIDRKQGTNGTLFTIGMTKDTSGGYHHRLHALDLTTGADLSTPTEIAASYPGTGDNSQNGSVVFDPAQYAERAGLLLVNGTIYTGWTSHCDAGLYTGWVMGYSESTLQQTQLLNLTPDGDEGSIWMSGDGMAADSSGFIYLLDANGTFDTTLTTAGFPAQGDYGNAMVKLSTASGKLAVVDYFETYNGSAESSEDLDLGSGGAMLLPDQKDASGGVHHLIVAAGKDKNIYLADRDNMGKFNPASDPMDSNIYQEIPGAMAGMVYSTPAYFNGVVYYAADGDVLKAFPLTNAVMATNPSNKTSVTFQHPGPTPTISANGTQNGIVWALESGLTMPGVLHAYDPANLSHELYNSGQAANGRDNFGNGNKFIAPVIVNGKVYVGTQNGVTVFGLLPTQ
;
A
#
# COMPACT_ATOMS: atom_id res chain seq x y z
N MET A 1 36.94 -50.90 54.74
CA MET A 1 36.90 -50.68 53.28
C MET A 1 35.44 -50.67 52.81
N PRO A 2 35.06 -49.93 51.75
CA PRO A 2 33.72 -50.02 51.16
C PRO A 2 33.49 -51.42 50.56
N ALA A 3 32.24 -51.87 50.56
CA ALA A 3 31.88 -53.17 49.97
C ALA A 3 31.87 -53.14 48.43
N ALA A 4 31.60 -51.97 47.83
CA ALA A 4 31.58 -51.79 46.39
C ALA A 4 31.99 -50.36 45.98
N ILE A 5 32.46 -50.23 44.74
CA ILE A 5 32.70 -48.97 44.02
C ILE A 5 32.11 -49.04 42.62
N THR A 6 31.72 -47.89 42.08
CA THR A 6 31.26 -47.77 40.68
C THR A 6 32.19 -46.82 39.95
N LEU A 7 32.71 -47.27 38.81
CA LEU A 7 33.58 -46.47 37.95
C LEU A 7 32.88 -46.24 36.62
N MET A 8 33.06 -45.06 36.05
CA MET A 8 32.62 -44.77 34.68
C MET A 8 33.87 -44.56 33.83
N PRO A 9 33.99 -45.21 32.65
CA PRO A 9 35.12 -45.00 31.76
C PRO A 9 35.33 -43.51 31.47
N GLY A 10 36.55 -43.01 31.70
CA GLY A 10 36.94 -41.63 31.42
C GLY A 10 36.55 -40.60 32.49
N ALA A 11 35.86 -41.03 33.57
CA ALA A 11 35.55 -40.17 34.70
C ALA A 11 36.71 -40.08 35.72
N GLY A 12 36.59 -39.17 36.69
CA GLY A 12 37.52 -39.08 37.81
C GLY A 12 37.52 -40.36 38.65
N GLY A 13 38.69 -40.76 39.16
CA GLY A 13 38.85 -41.98 39.96
C GLY A 13 38.16 -41.91 41.33
N GLN A 14 37.78 -43.06 41.87
CA GLN A 14 37.20 -43.18 43.21
C GLN A 14 38.24 -43.58 44.24
N GLN A 15 38.24 -42.89 45.39
CA GLN A 15 39.11 -43.24 46.51
C GLN A 15 38.52 -44.38 47.35
N VAL A 16 39.38 -45.36 47.65
CA VAL A 16 39.10 -46.50 48.51
C VAL A 16 40.03 -46.43 49.72
N ASN A 17 39.47 -46.21 50.91
CA ASN A 17 40.24 -46.17 52.15
C ASN A 17 40.46 -47.58 52.72
N VAL A 18 41.72 -47.96 52.92
CA VAL A 18 42.21 -49.27 53.33
C VAL A 18 42.85 -49.17 54.71
N THR A 19 42.41 -50.01 55.64
CA THR A 19 42.92 -50.07 57.01
C THR A 19 43.29 -51.50 57.38
N ALA A 20 44.39 -51.68 58.10
CA ALA A 20 44.68 -52.93 58.82
C ALA A 20 44.31 -52.74 60.29
N THR A 21 43.60 -53.70 60.89
CA THR A 21 43.25 -53.65 62.32
C THR A 21 44.15 -54.62 63.09
N ALA A 22 44.84 -54.12 64.11
CA ALA A 22 45.68 -54.96 64.97
C ALA A 22 44.82 -55.93 65.78
N ALA A 23 45.23 -57.19 65.84
CA ALA A 23 44.69 -58.20 66.74
C ALA A 23 45.83 -58.78 67.59
N ASN A 24 45.53 -59.16 68.84
CA ASN A 24 46.48 -59.83 69.74
C ASN A 24 47.84 -59.12 69.89
N GLY A 25 47.84 -57.78 69.92
CA GLY A 25 49.06 -56.97 70.08
C GLY A 25 49.92 -56.85 68.82
N PHE A 26 49.42 -57.22 67.63
CA PHE A 26 50.14 -57.10 66.37
C PHE A 26 50.47 -55.63 66.00
N THR A 27 51.74 -55.34 65.78
CA THR A 27 52.25 -53.99 65.41
C THR A 27 53.04 -53.95 64.10
N GLY A 28 53.14 -55.09 63.38
CA GLY A 28 53.89 -55.17 62.14
C GLY A 28 53.27 -54.34 61.00
N MET A 29 54.11 -53.82 60.11
CA MET A 29 53.63 -53.16 58.89
C MET A 29 53.02 -54.18 57.92
N VAL A 30 51.91 -53.83 57.28
CA VAL A 30 51.20 -54.70 56.34
C VAL A 30 51.38 -54.18 54.92
N ALA A 31 52.11 -54.93 54.09
CA ALA A 31 52.24 -54.64 52.67
C ALA A 31 51.00 -55.15 51.94
N VAL A 32 50.23 -54.25 51.32
CA VAL A 32 49.00 -54.58 50.61
C VAL A 32 49.22 -54.45 49.11
N ALA A 33 48.95 -55.53 48.38
CA ALA A 33 48.90 -55.53 46.92
C ALA A 33 47.44 -55.60 46.44
N ILE A 34 47.12 -54.86 45.38
CA ILE A 34 45.79 -54.82 44.77
C ILE A 34 45.81 -55.63 43.49
N THR A 35 44.92 -56.61 43.37
CA THR A 35 44.79 -57.50 42.22
C THR A 35 43.33 -57.58 41.76
N GLY A 36 43.07 -58.12 40.57
CA GLY A 36 41.71 -58.23 40.01
C GLY A 36 41.18 -56.96 39.34
N LEU A 37 42.05 -55.99 39.03
CA LEU A 37 41.70 -54.79 38.25
C LEU A 37 41.37 -55.17 36.79
N PRO A 38 40.19 -54.79 36.25
CA PRO A 38 39.85 -55.01 34.84
C PRO A 38 40.77 -54.26 33.88
N ALA A 39 40.77 -54.69 32.61
CA ALA A 39 41.50 -53.97 31.56
C ALA A 39 41.02 -52.51 31.46
N GLY A 40 41.96 -51.57 31.50
CA GLY A 40 41.69 -50.14 31.52
C GLY A 40 41.38 -49.55 32.90
N VAL A 41 41.39 -50.34 33.97
CA VAL A 41 41.24 -49.86 35.36
C VAL A 41 42.59 -49.90 36.07
N THR A 42 42.93 -48.81 36.74
CA THR A 42 44.20 -48.65 37.48
C THR A 42 43.94 -48.28 38.94
N ALA A 43 44.90 -48.57 39.82
CA ALA A 43 44.87 -48.19 41.22
C ALA A 43 46.16 -47.44 41.58
N GLN A 44 46.06 -46.24 42.15
CA GLN A 44 47.21 -45.40 42.51
C GLN A 44 47.14 -44.98 43.99
N PRO A 45 48.13 -45.34 44.82
CA PRO A 45 49.26 -46.22 44.51
C PRO A 45 48.85 -47.69 44.32
N ALA A 46 49.59 -48.45 43.50
CA ALA A 46 49.30 -49.86 43.20
C ALA A 46 49.53 -50.81 44.38
N THR A 47 50.33 -50.37 45.35
CA THR A 47 50.61 -51.06 46.60
C THR A 47 50.54 -50.08 47.76
N LEU A 48 50.09 -50.54 48.94
CA LEU A 48 50.04 -49.75 50.17
C LEU A 48 50.93 -50.36 51.24
N MET A 49 51.46 -49.54 52.13
CA MET A 49 52.19 -49.98 53.33
C MET A 49 51.43 -49.50 54.56
N LEU A 50 50.61 -50.35 55.15
CA LEU A 50 49.71 -49.96 56.23
C LEU A 50 50.36 -50.15 57.60
N THR A 51 50.21 -49.14 58.46
CA THR A 51 50.41 -49.27 59.90
C THR A 51 49.08 -49.67 60.53
N PRO A 52 49.00 -50.73 61.34
CA PRO A 52 47.76 -51.13 62.00
C PRO A 52 47.11 -49.96 62.76
N GLY A 53 45.82 -49.72 62.51
CA GLY A 53 45.06 -48.62 63.10
C GLY A 53 45.09 -47.29 62.32
N THR A 54 45.91 -47.16 61.26
CA THR A 54 45.93 -45.97 60.39
C THR A 54 45.53 -46.34 58.95
N GLY A 55 44.54 -45.63 58.40
CA GLY A 55 44.06 -45.85 57.03
C GLY A 55 44.89 -45.14 55.98
N GLN A 56 45.01 -45.75 54.80
CA GLN A 56 45.54 -45.10 53.59
C GLN A 56 44.56 -45.28 52.43
N SER A 57 44.50 -44.26 51.57
CA SER A 57 43.61 -44.28 50.40
C SER A 57 44.35 -44.71 49.15
N VAL A 58 43.65 -45.49 48.33
CA VAL A 58 44.03 -45.76 46.94
C VAL A 58 42.97 -45.20 46.01
N THR A 59 43.36 -44.49 44.95
CA THR A 59 42.44 -44.03 43.93
C THR A 59 42.34 -45.05 42.81
N VAL A 60 41.15 -45.59 42.58
CA VAL A 60 40.85 -46.51 41.48
C VAL A 60 40.23 -45.72 40.32
N THR A 61 40.83 -45.78 39.14
CA THR A 61 40.41 -44.99 37.96
C THR A 61 40.16 -45.89 36.76
N ALA A 62 39.02 -45.71 36.09
CA ALA A 62 38.72 -46.35 34.82
C ALA A 62 39.06 -45.40 33.66
N ALA A 63 40.01 -45.77 32.81
CA ALA A 63 40.33 -45.04 31.59
C ALA A 63 39.10 -45.02 30.64
N ALA A 64 39.07 -44.10 29.67
CA ALA A 64 37.98 -44.03 28.68
C ALA A 64 37.79 -45.34 27.89
N SER A 65 38.85 -46.14 27.76
CA SER A 65 38.84 -47.45 27.11
C SER A 65 38.52 -48.62 28.05
N ALA A 66 38.22 -48.37 29.32
CA ALA A 66 37.91 -49.44 30.28
C ALA A 66 36.65 -50.20 29.85
N MET A 67 36.72 -51.52 29.85
CA MET A 67 35.58 -52.36 29.49
C MET A 67 34.50 -52.31 30.57
N VAL A 68 33.25 -52.15 30.14
CA VAL A 68 32.05 -52.18 30.98
C VAL A 68 31.85 -53.60 31.52
N GLY A 69 31.56 -53.71 32.81
CA GLY A 69 31.36 -54.99 33.47
C GLY A 69 31.64 -54.95 34.97
N ASN A 70 31.44 -56.08 35.63
CA ASN A 70 31.67 -56.23 37.06
C ASN A 70 33.01 -56.94 37.31
N ALA A 71 33.70 -56.52 38.35
CA ALA A 71 34.95 -57.12 38.80
C ALA A 71 35.04 -57.14 40.32
N THR A 72 35.98 -57.92 40.85
CA THR A 72 36.27 -57.98 42.28
C THR A 72 37.73 -57.64 42.49
N LEU A 73 37.98 -56.48 43.10
CA LEU A 73 39.31 -56.06 43.48
C LEU A 73 39.69 -56.76 44.78
N THR A 74 40.78 -57.51 44.76
CA THR A 74 41.29 -58.22 45.95
C THR A 74 42.50 -57.50 46.50
N LEU A 75 42.40 -57.06 47.74
CA LEU A 75 43.48 -56.44 48.49
C LEU A 75 44.06 -57.47 49.44
N THR A 76 45.28 -57.92 49.14
CA THR A 76 45.99 -58.93 49.91
C THR A 76 47.07 -58.27 50.73
N GLY A 77 46.89 -58.24 52.05
CA GLY A 77 47.85 -57.72 53.01
C GLY A 77 48.75 -58.82 53.57
N ASN A 78 50.06 -58.62 53.49
CA ASN A 78 51.08 -59.55 54.00
C ASN A 78 51.96 -58.87 55.05
N SER A 79 52.27 -59.60 56.13
CA SER A 79 53.29 -59.23 57.12
C SER A 79 53.98 -60.48 57.66
N GLY A 80 55.21 -60.74 57.22
CA GLY A 80 55.91 -61.99 57.52
C GLY A 80 55.18 -63.19 56.94
N ALA A 81 54.84 -64.17 57.78
CA ALA A 81 54.05 -65.35 57.38
C ALA A 81 52.53 -65.15 57.41
N LEU A 82 52.04 -63.97 57.82
CA LEU A 82 50.62 -63.67 57.92
C LEU A 82 50.10 -63.06 56.62
N THR A 83 49.00 -63.63 56.11
CA THR A 83 48.28 -63.13 54.92
C THR A 83 46.79 -63.02 55.21
N HIS A 84 46.23 -61.85 54.93
CA HIS A 84 44.78 -61.62 54.95
C HIS A 84 44.36 -60.90 53.68
N SER A 85 43.17 -61.24 53.16
CA SER A 85 42.59 -60.58 52.00
C SER A 85 41.24 -59.94 52.32
N SER A 86 41.00 -58.78 51.73
CA SER A 86 39.68 -58.15 51.67
C SER A 86 39.32 -57.88 50.21
N THR A 87 38.04 -57.81 49.89
CA THR A 87 37.57 -57.58 48.52
C THR A 87 36.66 -56.38 48.42
N VAL A 88 36.69 -55.72 47.26
CA VAL A 88 35.79 -54.64 46.87
C VAL A 88 35.18 -55.00 45.52
N ALA A 89 33.85 -55.03 45.43
CA ALA A 89 33.19 -55.16 44.13
C ALA A 89 33.38 -53.86 43.33
N ALA A 90 33.80 -53.94 42.08
CA ALA A 90 33.93 -52.80 41.18
C ALA A 90 32.99 -52.99 39.99
N THR A 91 32.07 -52.05 39.80
CA THR A 91 31.20 -52.03 38.63
C THR A 91 31.65 -50.93 37.70
N ILE A 92 32.06 -51.28 36.48
CA ILE A 92 32.38 -50.32 35.42
C ILE A 92 31.13 -50.18 34.57
N SER A 93 30.43 -49.05 34.67
CA SER A 93 29.19 -48.80 33.93
C SER A 93 29.42 -47.85 32.76
N ALA A 94 28.80 -48.13 31.62
CA ALA A 94 28.77 -47.19 30.50
C ALA A 94 28.11 -45.87 30.93
N PRO A 95 28.54 -44.72 30.36
CA PRO A 95 27.77 -43.48 30.48
C PRO A 95 26.33 -43.69 29.97
N PRO A 96 25.32 -43.05 30.59
CA PRO A 96 23.95 -43.15 30.10
C PRO A 96 23.80 -42.55 28.69
N PRO A 97 22.87 -43.06 27.86
CA PRO A 97 22.51 -42.44 26.58
C PRO A 97 22.14 -40.98 26.76
N ASP A 98 22.64 -40.11 25.89
CA ASP A 98 22.40 -38.66 25.97
C ASP A 98 22.40 -38.02 24.57
N PHE A 99 22.08 -36.73 24.44
CA PHE A 99 22.16 -36.02 23.17
C PHE A 99 22.75 -34.61 23.31
N THR A 100 23.24 -34.08 22.19
CA THR A 100 23.59 -32.65 22.05
C THR A 100 22.48 -31.93 21.30
N LEU A 101 22.30 -30.63 21.54
CA LEU A 101 21.39 -29.78 20.79
C LEU A 101 22.16 -28.59 20.21
N THR A 102 22.10 -28.42 18.89
CA THR A 102 22.85 -27.37 18.17
C THR A 102 21.97 -26.61 17.19
N LEU A 103 22.34 -25.35 16.93
CA LEU A 103 21.60 -24.42 16.08
C LEU A 103 22.51 -23.89 14.97
N ALA A 104 21.95 -23.69 13.79
CA ALA A 104 22.59 -22.97 12.70
C ALA A 104 21.55 -22.06 12.00
N PRO A 105 21.73 -20.73 12.02
CA PRO A 105 22.79 -19.97 12.71
C PRO A 105 22.58 -19.88 14.24
N THR A 106 23.60 -19.44 14.98
CA THR A 106 23.53 -19.15 16.44
C THR A 106 23.18 -17.69 16.75
N SER A 107 23.19 -16.83 15.73
CA SER A 107 22.68 -15.46 15.78
C SER A 107 21.89 -15.15 14.51
N LEU A 108 20.79 -14.42 14.65
CA LEU A 108 19.92 -14.05 13.53
C LEU A 108 19.49 -12.59 13.68
N THR A 109 19.44 -11.86 12.57
CA THR A 109 18.77 -10.57 12.49
C THR A 109 17.52 -10.69 11.63
N LEU A 110 16.37 -10.25 12.15
CA LEU A 110 15.13 -10.11 11.41
C LEU A 110 14.80 -8.63 11.23
N VAL A 111 14.23 -8.28 10.10
CA VAL A 111 13.67 -6.95 9.83
C VAL A 111 12.14 -7.10 9.77
N GLY A 112 11.41 -6.18 10.39
CA GLY A 112 9.95 -6.21 10.39
C GLY A 112 9.37 -6.30 8.98
N GLY A 113 8.49 -7.27 8.73
CA GLY A 113 7.83 -7.47 7.43
C GLY A 113 8.69 -8.13 6.35
N ALA A 114 9.96 -8.43 6.62
CA ALA A 114 10.83 -9.16 5.70
C ALA A 114 10.43 -10.65 5.59
N ALA A 115 10.94 -11.31 4.54
CA ALA A 115 10.84 -12.76 4.42
C ALA A 115 11.45 -13.47 5.65
N GLY A 116 10.75 -14.50 6.15
CA GLY A 116 11.20 -15.27 7.30
C GLY A 116 12.51 -16.02 7.02
N VAL A 117 13.33 -16.19 8.05
CA VAL A 117 14.65 -16.83 7.95
C VAL A 117 14.64 -18.19 8.64
N PRO A 118 15.11 -19.27 7.99
CA PRO A 118 15.16 -20.59 8.60
C PRO A 118 16.27 -20.68 9.65
N VAL A 119 15.96 -21.34 10.77
CA VAL A 119 16.90 -21.76 11.82
C VAL A 119 16.91 -23.28 11.85
N SER A 120 18.06 -23.86 11.54
CA SER A 120 18.27 -25.32 11.58
C SER A 120 18.59 -25.76 13.00
N VAL A 121 17.86 -26.77 13.49
CA VAL A 121 18.03 -27.39 14.80
C VAL A 121 18.45 -28.85 14.60
N THR A 122 19.56 -29.25 15.24
CA THR A 122 20.09 -30.60 15.13
C THR A 122 20.32 -31.22 16.51
N GLY A 123 19.73 -32.39 16.74
CA GLY A 123 20.03 -33.24 17.89
C GLY A 123 21.12 -34.25 17.52
N GLY A 124 22.27 -34.26 18.20
CA GLY A 124 23.35 -35.23 17.97
C GLY A 124 23.33 -36.35 19.01
N ALA A 125 23.36 -37.62 18.58
CA ALA A 125 23.38 -38.76 19.50
C ALA A 125 24.70 -38.85 20.29
N MET A 126 24.61 -39.08 21.59
CA MET A 126 25.73 -39.42 22.47
C MET A 126 25.48 -40.75 23.17
N ASN A 127 26.55 -41.50 23.45
CA ASN A 127 26.49 -42.74 24.25
C ASN A 127 25.41 -43.75 23.77
N GLY A 128 25.20 -43.85 22.46
CA GLY A 128 24.22 -44.76 21.86
C GLY A 128 22.77 -44.29 21.89
N PHE A 129 22.51 -43.01 22.16
CA PHE A 129 21.16 -42.43 22.13
C PHE A 129 20.50 -42.53 20.76
N SER A 130 19.26 -43.03 20.75
CA SER A 130 18.45 -43.22 19.54
C SER A 130 17.01 -42.70 19.70
N GLY A 131 16.71 -42.06 20.83
CA GLY A 131 15.38 -41.50 21.11
C GLY A 131 15.07 -40.28 20.25
N THR A 132 13.78 -40.02 20.05
CA THR A 132 13.31 -38.78 19.42
C THR A 132 13.39 -37.63 20.42
N VAL A 133 13.82 -36.45 19.97
CA VAL A 133 13.90 -35.24 20.80
C VAL A 133 12.77 -34.29 20.42
N ALA A 134 11.84 -34.07 21.35
CA ALA A 134 10.78 -33.06 21.19
C ALA A 134 11.36 -31.67 21.50
N VAL A 135 11.14 -30.70 20.61
CA VAL A 135 11.72 -29.37 20.73
C VAL A 135 10.65 -28.30 20.86
N THR A 136 10.83 -27.39 21.82
CA THR A 136 10.02 -26.18 21.99
C THR A 136 10.89 -24.92 21.87
N ILE A 137 10.28 -23.82 21.42
CA ILE A 137 10.93 -22.53 21.21
C ILE A 137 10.29 -21.52 22.16
N ALA A 138 11.11 -20.80 22.95
CA ALA A 138 10.65 -19.79 23.89
C ALA A 138 11.54 -18.53 23.84
N GLY A 139 11.01 -17.40 24.30
CA GLY A 139 11.75 -16.13 24.36
C GLY A 139 11.75 -15.33 23.05
N LEU A 140 10.80 -15.60 22.15
CA LEU A 140 10.59 -14.75 20.97
C LEU A 140 10.06 -13.36 21.39
N PRO A 141 10.60 -12.26 20.83
CA PRO A 141 10.03 -10.92 21.03
C PRO A 141 8.57 -10.84 20.58
N VAL A 142 7.81 -9.88 21.13
CA VAL A 142 6.47 -9.56 20.65
C VAL A 142 6.52 -9.19 19.17
N GLY A 143 5.66 -9.81 18.37
CA GLY A 143 5.65 -9.63 16.91
C GLY A 143 6.56 -10.59 16.14
N VAL A 144 7.32 -11.47 16.80
CA VAL A 144 8.08 -12.55 16.15
C VAL A 144 7.36 -13.89 16.30
N THR A 145 7.30 -14.66 15.22
CA THR A 145 6.69 -16.00 15.19
C THR A 145 7.69 -17.06 14.70
N ALA A 146 7.42 -18.32 15.04
CA ALA A 146 8.17 -19.48 14.58
C ALA A 146 7.22 -20.48 13.90
N ASN A 147 7.55 -20.93 12.70
CA ASN A 147 6.75 -21.90 11.96
C ASN A 147 7.64 -23.03 11.36
N PRO A 148 7.50 -24.29 11.82
CA PRO A 148 6.65 -24.72 12.93
C PRO A 148 7.18 -24.26 14.30
N ALA A 149 6.29 -24.06 15.27
CA ALA A 149 6.64 -23.60 16.62
C ALA A 149 7.26 -24.71 17.51
N THR A 150 7.14 -25.97 17.09
CA THR A 150 7.74 -27.16 17.73
C THR A 150 8.35 -28.06 16.66
N LEU A 151 9.37 -28.85 17.05
CA LEU A 151 10.05 -29.81 16.17
C LEU A 151 10.12 -31.20 16.84
N SER A 152 10.34 -32.23 16.02
CA SER A 152 10.54 -33.60 16.49
C SER A 152 11.76 -34.19 15.79
N LEU A 153 12.90 -34.13 16.47
CA LEU A 153 14.20 -34.44 15.89
C LEU A 153 14.51 -35.93 16.01
N VAL A 154 14.97 -36.50 14.90
CA VAL A 154 15.67 -37.78 14.88
C VAL A 154 17.17 -37.49 15.01
N PRO A 155 17.92 -38.16 15.90
CA PRO A 155 19.34 -37.89 16.07
C PRO A 155 20.13 -37.95 14.76
N GLY A 156 20.95 -36.93 14.51
CA GLY A 156 21.74 -36.77 13.28
C GLY A 156 20.97 -36.25 12.06
N LYS A 157 19.68 -35.94 12.18
CA LYS A 157 18.86 -35.34 11.11
C LYS A 157 18.37 -33.96 11.55
N ALA A 158 18.86 -32.91 10.87
CA ALA A 158 18.44 -31.54 11.11
C ALA A 158 16.99 -31.31 10.66
N GLN A 159 16.26 -30.47 11.40
CA GLN A 159 14.99 -29.88 10.97
C GLN A 159 15.07 -28.37 11.09
N SER A 160 14.21 -27.63 10.38
CA SER A 160 14.20 -26.16 10.42
C SER A 160 12.87 -25.62 10.94
N THR A 161 12.95 -24.50 11.64
CA THR A 161 11.83 -23.60 11.91
C THR A 161 12.09 -22.26 11.22
N ILE A 162 11.07 -21.64 10.65
CA ILE A 162 11.18 -20.32 10.03
C ILE A 162 10.79 -19.28 11.08
N LEU A 163 11.70 -18.35 11.38
CA LEU A 163 11.40 -17.20 12.22
C LEU A 163 11.03 -15.99 11.36
N SER A 164 9.90 -15.36 11.66
CA SER A 164 9.38 -14.20 10.93
C SER A 164 8.99 -13.08 11.88
N ALA A 165 9.27 -11.83 11.53
CA ALA A 165 8.91 -10.65 12.32
C ALA A 165 7.79 -9.85 11.61
N ALA A 166 6.75 -9.49 12.35
CA ALA A 166 5.66 -8.65 11.87
C ALA A 166 6.18 -7.27 11.46
N LEU A 167 5.48 -6.61 10.53
CA LEU A 167 5.86 -5.28 10.05
C LEU A 167 5.93 -4.24 11.18
N SER A 168 5.02 -4.33 12.14
CA SER A 168 4.91 -3.44 13.29
C SER A 168 5.86 -3.78 14.44
N VAL A 169 6.85 -4.66 14.24
CA VAL A 169 7.75 -5.09 15.31
C VAL A 169 8.62 -3.92 15.77
N ALA A 170 8.75 -3.76 17.08
CA ALA A 170 9.69 -2.81 17.66
C ALA A 170 11.12 -3.38 17.59
N SER A 171 12.12 -2.49 17.45
CA SER A 171 13.52 -2.91 17.51
C SER A 171 13.82 -3.53 18.88
N ALA A 172 14.38 -4.74 18.89
CA ALA A 172 14.64 -5.50 20.11
C ALA A 172 15.81 -6.46 19.92
N SER A 173 16.43 -6.86 21.03
CA SER A 173 17.36 -7.98 21.07
C SER A 173 16.91 -8.96 22.14
N ALA A 174 16.81 -10.24 21.79
CA ALA A 174 16.37 -11.30 22.69
C ALA A 174 17.22 -12.56 22.53
N THR A 175 17.29 -13.34 23.61
CA THR A 175 17.85 -14.69 23.57
C THR A 175 16.70 -15.68 23.45
N VAL A 176 16.55 -16.27 22.27
CA VAL A 176 15.56 -17.32 22.04
C VAL A 176 16.15 -18.63 22.58
N THR A 177 15.42 -19.29 23.47
CA THR A 177 15.82 -20.57 24.05
C THR A 177 15.11 -21.70 23.33
N ILE A 178 15.89 -22.62 22.77
CA ILE A 178 15.42 -23.83 22.11
C ILE A 178 15.68 -24.97 23.08
N THR A 179 14.61 -25.63 23.53
CA THR A 179 14.68 -26.70 24.52
C THR A 179 14.34 -28.02 23.86
N GLY A 180 15.29 -28.96 23.86
CA GLY A 180 15.08 -30.34 23.44
C GLY A 180 14.86 -31.24 24.65
N THR A 181 13.82 -32.08 24.59
CA THR A 181 13.46 -33.03 25.66
C THR A 181 13.25 -34.43 25.09
N SER A 182 13.85 -35.44 25.72
CA SER A 182 13.58 -36.85 25.45
C SER A 182 13.49 -37.61 26.78
N GLY A 183 12.27 -37.93 27.21
CA GLY A 183 12.04 -38.50 28.55
C GLY A 183 12.48 -37.51 29.64
N GLY A 184 13.40 -37.94 30.50
CA GLY A 184 13.99 -37.10 31.57
C GLY A 184 15.23 -36.30 31.16
N ILE A 185 15.71 -36.44 29.92
CA ILE A 185 16.90 -35.75 29.41
C ILE A 185 16.47 -34.43 28.76
N VAL A 186 17.06 -33.32 29.19
CA VAL A 186 16.77 -31.98 28.68
C VAL A 186 18.07 -31.26 28.37
N HIS A 187 18.18 -30.73 27.15
CA HIS A 187 19.28 -29.84 26.73
C HIS A 187 18.71 -28.60 26.09
N THR A 188 19.42 -27.48 26.24
CA THR A 188 19.04 -26.20 25.64
C THR A 188 20.13 -25.69 24.70
N ALA A 189 19.69 -24.96 23.68
CA ALA A 189 20.54 -24.15 22.84
C ALA A 189 19.95 -22.74 22.74
N SER A 190 20.80 -21.73 22.58
CA SER A 190 20.37 -20.33 22.54
C SER A 190 20.68 -19.71 21.18
N LEU A 191 19.71 -18.98 20.66
CA LEU A 191 19.84 -18.14 19.47
C LEU A 191 19.79 -16.66 19.91
N VAL A 192 20.81 -15.89 19.57
CA VAL A 192 20.78 -14.44 19.72
C VAL A 192 19.96 -13.85 18.57
N LEU A 193 18.78 -13.34 18.87
CA LEU A 193 17.88 -12.75 17.89
C LEU A 193 17.85 -11.23 18.03
N THR A 194 18.31 -10.53 17.01
CA THR A 194 18.11 -9.09 16.86
C THR A 194 16.94 -8.87 15.91
N VAL A 195 16.03 -7.97 16.27
CA VAL A 195 14.92 -7.55 15.42
C VAL A 195 15.03 -6.05 15.19
N GLN A 196 14.91 -5.64 13.94
CA GLN A 196 14.96 -4.23 13.54
C GLN A 196 13.57 -3.80 13.05
N SER A 197 13.06 -2.72 13.62
CA SER A 197 11.87 -2.05 13.14
C SER A 197 12.17 -1.31 11.83
N VAL A 198 11.20 -1.26 10.92
CA VAL A 198 11.28 -0.43 9.72
C VAL A 198 10.71 0.95 10.03
N ALA A 199 11.39 2.02 9.58
CA ALA A 199 10.85 3.36 9.67
C ALA A 199 9.66 3.48 8.71
N MET A 200 8.48 3.82 9.25
CA MET A 200 7.27 4.05 8.48
C MET A 200 6.91 5.52 8.53
N THR A 201 6.41 6.06 7.41
CA THR A 201 5.72 7.35 7.42
C THR A 201 4.27 7.18 7.85
N ASN A 202 3.68 8.22 8.43
CA ASN A 202 2.24 8.30 8.70
C ASN A 202 1.51 9.10 7.61
N ALA A 203 2.15 9.37 6.48
CA ALA A 203 1.52 10.03 5.36
C ALA A 203 0.30 9.24 4.88
N PRO A 204 -0.80 9.92 4.50
CA PRO A 204 -1.94 9.27 3.88
C PRO A 204 -1.55 8.65 2.54
N ASP A 205 -2.31 7.63 2.15
CA ASP A 205 -2.35 7.18 0.76
C ASP A 205 -3.21 8.16 -0.06
N VAL A 206 -2.84 8.36 -1.32
CA VAL A 206 -3.62 9.04 -2.35
C VAL A 206 -3.94 8.00 -3.41
N THR A 207 -5.12 7.38 -3.29
CA THR A 207 -5.51 6.18 -4.06
C THR A 207 -6.42 6.49 -5.25
N THR A 208 -6.86 7.72 -5.40
CA THR A 208 -7.79 8.15 -6.45
C THR A 208 -7.58 9.64 -6.78
N PHE A 209 -8.19 10.09 -7.86
CA PHE A 209 -8.23 11.49 -8.24
C PHE A 209 -8.76 12.37 -7.09
N HIS A 210 -8.11 13.50 -6.82
CA HIS A 210 -8.58 14.48 -5.84
C HIS A 210 -8.82 13.93 -4.42
N TYR A 211 -7.95 12.98 -4.01
CA TYR A 211 -7.81 12.37 -2.68
C TYR A 211 -8.90 11.40 -2.22
N ASP A 212 -10.17 11.70 -2.47
CA ASP A 212 -11.27 10.91 -1.92
C ASP A 212 -12.47 10.78 -2.88
N LEU A 213 -13.55 10.15 -2.39
CA LEU A 213 -14.77 9.96 -3.17
C LEU A 213 -15.62 11.24 -3.27
N ALA A 214 -15.46 12.19 -2.36
CA ALA A 214 -16.15 13.48 -2.41
C ALA A 214 -15.52 14.44 -3.42
N ARG A 215 -14.27 14.15 -3.83
CA ARG A 215 -13.46 14.97 -4.74
C ARG A 215 -13.18 16.35 -4.15
N ASP A 216 -13.01 16.44 -2.83
CA ASP A 216 -12.89 17.73 -2.13
C ASP A 216 -11.51 18.42 -2.27
N GLY A 217 -10.53 17.69 -2.81
CA GLY A 217 -9.19 18.20 -3.07
C GLY A 217 -8.32 18.37 -1.83
N LEU A 218 -8.73 17.87 -0.66
CA LEU A 218 -8.09 18.13 0.62
C LEU A 218 -7.24 16.95 1.13
N ASN A 219 -5.94 17.17 1.28
CA ASN A 219 -5.11 16.41 2.20
C ASN A 219 -5.04 17.11 3.57
N ALA A 220 -5.91 16.71 4.50
CA ALA A 220 -5.92 17.21 5.89
C ALA A 220 -4.87 16.56 6.82
N GLN A 221 -3.98 15.71 6.29
CA GLN A 221 -2.95 15.00 7.06
C GLN A 221 -1.52 15.45 6.72
N GLU A 222 -1.37 16.53 5.96
CA GLU A 222 -0.06 17.11 5.65
C GLU A 222 0.48 17.90 6.86
N THR A 223 1.61 17.44 7.41
CA THR A 223 2.17 17.99 8.66
C THR A 223 3.54 18.65 8.48
N ILE A 224 4.14 18.50 7.29
CA ILE A 224 5.49 18.97 6.97
C ILE A 224 5.42 20.31 6.24
N LEU A 225 4.58 20.43 5.21
CA LEU A 225 4.37 21.71 4.51
C LEU A 225 3.47 22.63 5.33
N THR A 226 3.91 23.86 5.52
CA THR A 226 3.18 24.90 6.25
C THR A 226 3.36 26.26 5.56
N PRO A 227 2.47 27.23 5.78
CA PRO A 227 2.65 28.58 5.23
C PRO A 227 4.00 29.24 5.60
N SER A 228 4.61 28.83 6.71
CA SER A 228 5.89 29.36 7.17
C SER A 228 7.12 28.84 6.41
N ASN A 229 7.04 27.65 5.79
CA ASN A 229 8.18 27.02 5.13
C ASN A 229 7.98 26.84 3.62
N VAL A 230 6.75 26.98 3.11
CA VAL A 230 6.45 27.06 1.68
C VAL A 230 6.72 28.48 1.19
N ASN A 231 7.98 28.73 0.85
CA ASN A 231 8.46 29.97 0.24
C ASN A 231 9.72 29.67 -0.60
N SER A 232 10.06 30.55 -1.54
CA SER A 232 11.15 30.30 -2.51
C SER A 232 12.56 30.13 -1.89
N THR A 233 12.74 30.45 -0.61
CA THR A 233 14.02 30.23 0.09
C THR A 233 14.15 28.85 0.71
N GLN A 234 13.04 28.23 1.12
CA GLN A 234 13.02 26.96 1.87
C GLN A 234 12.34 25.83 1.13
N PHE A 235 11.52 26.14 0.12
CA PHE A 235 10.77 25.20 -0.70
C PHE A 235 11.09 25.45 -2.18
N GLY A 236 11.12 24.38 -2.97
CA GLY A 236 11.42 24.46 -4.39
C GLY A 236 11.45 23.08 -5.05
N LYS A 237 11.88 23.05 -6.32
CA LYS A 237 12.06 21.81 -7.07
C LYS A 237 13.23 21.01 -6.49
N ILE A 238 12.99 19.75 -6.15
CA ILE A 238 13.98 18.86 -5.54
C ILE A 238 14.35 17.66 -6.43
N ALA A 239 13.45 17.24 -7.31
CA ALA A 239 13.69 16.11 -8.22
C ALA A 239 12.81 16.19 -9.48
N PHE A 240 13.06 15.27 -10.41
CA PHE A 240 12.25 15.03 -11.59
C PHE A 240 12.29 13.54 -11.90
N ASP A 241 11.13 12.89 -11.85
CA ASP A 241 10.95 11.46 -12.13
C ASP A 241 10.57 11.31 -13.60
N ALA A 242 11.55 10.94 -14.43
CA ALA A 242 11.36 10.86 -15.87
C ALA A 242 10.48 9.66 -16.27
N ALA A 243 9.49 9.90 -17.12
CA ALA A 243 8.65 8.89 -17.76
C ALA A 243 8.78 8.97 -19.29
N ASP A 244 8.29 7.96 -19.99
CA ASP A 244 8.36 7.90 -21.45
C ASP A 244 7.38 8.86 -22.14
N GLY A 245 6.24 9.18 -21.51
CA GLY A 245 5.18 10.01 -22.11
C GLY A 245 4.62 11.12 -21.24
N LYS A 246 3.57 11.75 -21.79
CA LYS A 246 2.79 12.76 -21.08
C LYS A 246 2.08 12.13 -19.88
N VAL A 247 2.11 12.84 -18.76
CA VAL A 247 1.40 12.50 -17.53
C VAL A 247 0.18 13.40 -17.45
N ASP A 248 -0.92 12.98 -18.08
CA ASP A 248 -2.25 13.62 -17.98
C ASP A 248 -2.98 13.12 -16.71
N ALA A 249 -2.84 11.82 -16.42
CA ALA A 249 -3.33 11.21 -15.20
C ALA A 249 -2.69 11.83 -13.94
N GLN A 250 -3.50 12.15 -12.93
CA GLN A 250 -2.98 12.54 -11.62
C GLN A 250 -2.14 11.39 -11.04
N PRO A 251 -0.87 11.63 -10.62
CA PRO A 251 -0.10 10.62 -9.93
C PRO A 251 -0.80 10.11 -8.66
N LEU A 252 -0.58 8.85 -8.30
CA LEU A 252 -1.07 8.27 -7.05
C LEU A 252 0.08 8.01 -6.10
N TYR A 253 -0.18 8.02 -4.80
CA TYR A 253 0.85 7.84 -3.79
C TYR A 253 0.42 6.81 -2.76
N LEU A 254 1.30 5.88 -2.41
CA LEU A 254 1.10 5.00 -1.26
C LEU A 254 2.28 5.06 -0.30
N ALA A 255 1.98 5.17 0.99
CA ALA A 255 2.98 5.09 2.04
C ALA A 255 3.32 3.63 2.37
N ASN A 256 4.58 3.36 2.67
CA ASN A 256 5.02 2.08 3.27
C ASN A 256 4.66 0.81 2.47
N VAL A 257 4.91 0.80 1.16
CA VAL A 257 4.69 -0.34 0.26
C VAL A 257 5.92 -1.27 0.27
N PRO A 258 5.76 -2.58 0.48
CA PRO A 258 6.84 -3.54 0.24
C PRO A 258 7.04 -3.73 -1.27
N ILE A 259 8.26 -3.60 -1.79
CA ILE A 259 8.54 -3.85 -3.21
C ILE A 259 9.20 -5.22 -3.38
N LEU A 260 8.51 -6.13 -4.09
CA LEU A 260 8.99 -7.49 -4.32
C LEU A 260 10.07 -7.49 -5.42
N GLY A 261 11.04 -8.40 -5.29
CA GLY A 261 12.14 -8.55 -6.25
C GLY A 261 13.36 -7.65 -5.99
N GLN A 262 13.29 -6.71 -5.04
CA GLN A 262 14.45 -5.96 -4.58
C GLN A 262 15.12 -6.67 -3.39
N SER A 263 16.46 -6.64 -3.35
CA SER A 263 17.26 -7.36 -2.34
C SER A 263 17.10 -6.80 -0.92
N SER A 264 16.48 -5.64 -0.75
CA SER A 264 16.15 -5.05 0.56
C SER A 264 14.68 -5.26 0.89
N SER A 265 14.41 -5.82 2.07
CA SER A 265 13.07 -5.88 2.70
C SER A 265 12.61 -4.50 3.22
N ARG A 266 12.95 -3.44 2.51
CA ARG A 266 12.64 -2.05 2.88
C ARG A 266 11.23 -1.73 2.38
N LEU A 267 10.50 -0.96 3.18
CA LEU A 267 9.26 -0.32 2.73
C LEU A 267 9.59 0.95 1.97
N HIS A 268 8.82 1.23 0.94
CA HIS A 268 8.96 2.37 0.07
C HIS A 268 7.70 3.24 0.16
N ASN A 269 7.89 4.55 0.18
CA ASN A 269 6.83 5.43 -0.28
C ASN A 269 6.86 5.38 -1.80
N VAL A 270 5.71 5.15 -2.44
CA VAL A 270 5.66 4.86 -3.87
C VAL A 270 4.77 5.86 -4.56
N LEU A 271 5.30 6.48 -5.60
CA LEU A 271 4.54 7.29 -6.54
C LEU A 271 4.24 6.44 -7.78
N TYR A 272 2.96 6.25 -8.09
CA TYR A 272 2.51 5.59 -9.32
C TYR A 272 2.17 6.64 -10.36
N VAL A 273 2.72 6.48 -11.57
CA VAL A 273 2.60 7.45 -12.66
C VAL A 273 2.17 6.71 -13.90
N ALA A 274 1.01 7.08 -14.45
CA ALA A 274 0.54 6.60 -15.74
C ALA A 274 0.84 7.62 -16.84
N THR A 275 0.98 7.15 -18.07
CA THR A 275 1.34 7.98 -19.22
C THR A 275 0.50 7.67 -20.45
N GLU A 276 0.43 8.66 -21.34
CA GLU A 276 -0.16 8.52 -22.67
C GLU A 276 0.56 7.49 -23.55
N HIS A 277 1.75 6.99 -23.19
CA HIS A 277 2.42 5.88 -23.90
C HIS A 277 1.94 4.48 -23.45
N ASP A 278 0.83 4.40 -22.73
CA ASP A 278 0.33 3.17 -22.09
C ASP A 278 1.35 2.54 -21.12
N SER A 279 2.16 3.37 -20.47
CA SER A 279 3.12 2.94 -19.46
C SER A 279 2.68 3.36 -18.05
N VAL A 280 2.79 2.44 -17.10
CA VAL A 280 2.63 2.68 -15.66
C VAL A 280 3.99 2.49 -14.97
N TYR A 281 4.43 3.50 -14.25
CA TYR A 281 5.65 3.51 -13.46
C TYR A 281 5.33 3.46 -11.98
N ALA A 282 6.22 2.83 -11.21
CA ALA A 282 6.34 3.03 -9.78
C ALA A 282 7.72 3.62 -9.47
N PHE A 283 7.75 4.78 -8.82
CA PHE A 283 8.97 5.42 -8.32
C PHE A 283 9.01 5.35 -6.80
N ASP A 284 10.19 5.13 -6.22
CA ASP A 284 10.42 5.39 -4.81
C ASP A 284 10.31 6.90 -4.59
N ALA A 285 9.20 7.33 -3.99
CA ALA A 285 8.86 8.72 -3.81
C ALA A 285 9.87 9.48 -2.95
N ASP A 286 10.73 8.79 -2.19
CA ASP A 286 11.77 9.39 -1.36
C ASP A 286 13.07 9.66 -2.11
N THR A 287 13.38 8.86 -3.12
CA THR A 287 14.67 8.87 -3.82
C THR A 287 14.58 9.13 -5.32
N GLY A 288 13.38 9.06 -5.91
CA GLY A 288 13.14 9.14 -7.36
C GLY A 288 13.60 7.90 -8.14
N VAL A 289 14.01 6.82 -7.45
CA VAL A 289 14.45 5.59 -8.11
C VAL A 289 13.24 4.86 -8.68
N GLN A 290 13.27 4.56 -9.99
CA GLN A 290 12.27 3.69 -10.61
C GLN A 290 12.33 2.29 -9.99
N LEU A 291 11.22 1.86 -9.40
CA LEU A 291 11.04 0.56 -8.76
C LEU A 291 10.65 -0.50 -9.79
N TRP A 292 9.69 -0.16 -10.65
CA TRP A 292 9.26 -0.96 -11.79
C TRP A 292 8.57 -0.08 -12.84
N VAL A 293 8.44 -0.59 -14.06
CA VAL A 293 7.64 -0.02 -15.14
C VAL A 293 6.90 -1.16 -15.85
N LYS A 294 5.67 -0.89 -16.29
CA LYS A 294 4.81 -1.81 -17.01
C LYS A 294 4.20 -1.09 -18.22
N SER A 295 4.48 -1.60 -19.41
CA SER A 295 3.72 -1.24 -20.61
C SER A 295 2.45 -2.09 -20.71
N LEU A 296 1.33 -1.47 -21.06
CA LEU A 296 0.03 -2.12 -21.26
C LEU A 296 -0.20 -2.54 -22.71
N LEU A 297 0.74 -2.23 -23.62
CA LEU A 297 0.66 -2.63 -25.03
C LEU A 297 0.56 -4.15 -25.17
N GLY A 298 -0.44 -4.60 -25.94
CA GLY A 298 -0.54 -5.99 -26.37
C GLY A 298 0.53 -6.37 -27.37
N SER A 299 0.60 -7.66 -27.69
CA SER A 299 1.61 -8.17 -28.62
C SER A 299 1.41 -7.61 -30.03
N GLY A 300 2.35 -6.78 -30.48
CA GLY A 300 2.31 -6.16 -31.81
C GLY A 300 1.45 -4.90 -31.89
N GLU A 301 0.92 -4.43 -30.77
CA GLU A 301 0.16 -3.19 -30.70
C GLU A 301 1.08 -1.99 -30.45
N THR A 302 0.56 -0.80 -30.76
CA THR A 302 1.14 0.48 -30.36
C THR A 302 0.11 1.24 -29.52
N THR A 303 0.55 2.31 -28.86
CA THR A 303 -0.38 3.33 -28.35
C THR A 303 -1.28 3.83 -29.48
N SER A 304 -2.51 4.23 -29.16
CA SER A 304 -3.42 4.80 -30.14
C SER A 304 -2.90 6.12 -30.71
N ASP A 305 -3.17 6.38 -31.99
CA ASP A 305 -2.92 7.72 -32.56
C ASP A 305 -3.93 8.74 -32.03
N ASP A 306 -3.71 10.03 -32.30
CA ASP A 306 -4.61 11.13 -31.92
C ASP A 306 -5.80 11.31 -32.89
N HIS A 307 -5.95 10.42 -33.86
CA HIS A 307 -6.92 10.48 -34.96
C HIS A 307 -6.93 11.84 -35.69
N GLY A 308 -5.81 12.57 -35.70
CA GLY A 308 -5.70 13.88 -36.31
C GLY A 308 -6.38 15.01 -35.53
N CYS A 309 -6.62 14.83 -34.23
CA CYS A 309 -7.27 15.82 -33.38
C CYS A 309 -6.36 16.32 -32.24
N SER A 310 -6.46 17.60 -31.89
CA SER A 310 -5.64 18.24 -30.87
C SER A 310 -6.16 18.13 -29.43
N GLN A 311 -7.31 17.50 -29.20
CA GLN A 311 -7.88 17.39 -27.85
C GLN A 311 -7.09 16.40 -26.97
N ILE A 312 -6.56 15.31 -27.51
CA ILE A 312 -5.56 14.45 -26.86
C ILE A 312 -4.53 14.15 -27.94
N THR A 313 -3.27 14.52 -27.72
CA THR A 313 -2.24 14.55 -28.78
C THR A 313 -0.86 14.41 -28.13
N PRO A 314 0.17 13.83 -28.78
CA PRO A 314 0.19 13.27 -30.15
C PRO A 314 -0.42 11.86 -30.29
N GLU A 315 -0.78 11.26 -29.17
CA GLU A 315 -1.27 9.89 -29.05
C GLU A 315 -2.26 9.84 -27.89
N ILE A 316 -2.98 8.73 -27.77
CA ILE A 316 -3.96 8.48 -26.72
C ILE A 316 -3.58 7.15 -26.04
N GLY A 317 -3.26 7.20 -24.77
CA GLY A 317 -3.00 6.03 -23.93
C GLY A 317 -3.76 6.11 -22.63
N ILE A 318 -3.04 6.07 -21.49
CA ILE A 318 -3.67 6.21 -20.18
C ILE A 318 -3.83 7.71 -19.86
N THR A 319 -5.02 8.24 -20.17
CA THR A 319 -5.39 9.63 -19.88
C THR A 319 -6.03 9.78 -18.50
N SER A 320 -6.87 8.83 -18.09
CA SER A 320 -7.54 8.90 -16.80
C SER A 320 -6.61 8.67 -15.62
N THR A 321 -6.98 9.28 -14.50
CA THR A 321 -6.36 8.93 -13.22
C THR A 321 -6.74 7.50 -12.81
N PRO A 322 -5.76 6.60 -12.59
CA PRO A 322 -6.02 5.25 -12.07
C PRO A 322 -6.71 5.27 -10.70
N VAL A 323 -7.13 4.10 -10.22
CA VAL A 323 -7.59 3.91 -8.84
C VAL A 323 -6.89 2.74 -8.18
N ILE A 324 -6.60 2.86 -6.88
CA ILE A 324 -5.93 1.82 -6.09
C ILE A 324 -6.87 1.28 -5.01
N ASP A 325 -6.93 -0.04 -4.89
CA ASP A 325 -7.33 -0.69 -3.64
C ASP A 325 -6.14 -1.39 -2.99
N ARG A 326 -5.70 -0.85 -1.85
CA ARG A 326 -4.61 -1.40 -1.05
C ARG A 326 -4.92 -2.77 -0.45
N LYS A 327 -6.20 -3.15 -0.35
CA LYS A 327 -6.65 -4.41 0.23
C LYS A 327 -6.93 -5.48 -0.81
N GLN A 328 -7.07 -5.11 -2.08
CA GLN A 328 -7.38 -6.04 -3.16
C GLN A 328 -6.13 -6.82 -3.59
N GLY A 329 -6.23 -8.14 -3.64
CA GLY A 329 -5.08 -9.00 -3.89
C GLY A 329 -4.13 -9.14 -2.70
N THR A 330 -2.98 -9.79 -2.89
CA THR A 330 -2.04 -10.04 -1.77
C THR A 330 -1.26 -8.81 -1.37
N ASN A 331 -0.96 -7.92 -2.32
CA ASN A 331 -0.13 -6.75 -2.09
C ASN A 331 -0.83 -5.40 -2.38
N GLY A 332 -2.16 -5.42 -2.58
CA GLY A 332 -2.92 -4.31 -3.14
C GLY A 332 -2.84 -4.26 -4.67
N THR A 333 -3.79 -3.56 -5.29
CA THR A 333 -3.98 -3.52 -6.74
C THR A 333 -4.19 -2.10 -7.25
N LEU A 334 -3.54 -1.75 -8.36
CA LEU A 334 -3.82 -0.56 -9.16
C LEU A 334 -4.66 -0.94 -10.38
N PHE A 335 -5.75 -0.21 -10.63
CA PHE A 335 -6.63 -0.39 -11.77
C PHE A 335 -6.50 0.80 -12.72
N THR A 336 -6.38 0.51 -14.02
CA THR A 336 -6.17 1.51 -15.07
C THR A 336 -6.64 0.98 -16.42
N ILE A 337 -6.95 1.88 -17.35
CA ILE A 337 -7.33 1.54 -18.72
C ILE A 337 -6.31 2.15 -19.68
N GLY A 338 -5.78 1.32 -20.57
CA GLY A 338 -4.95 1.77 -21.69
C GLY A 338 -5.70 1.72 -23.02
N MET A 339 -5.31 2.59 -23.96
CA MET A 339 -5.89 2.67 -25.30
C MET A 339 -4.82 2.34 -26.36
N THR A 340 -4.99 1.21 -27.02
CA THR A 340 -3.98 0.67 -27.95
C THR A 340 -4.56 0.49 -29.35
N LYS A 341 -3.66 0.40 -30.32
CA LYS A 341 -3.98 0.15 -31.73
C LYS A 341 -3.22 -1.06 -32.24
N ASP A 342 -3.94 -1.99 -32.85
CA ASP A 342 -3.35 -3.20 -33.44
C ASP A 342 -2.80 -2.96 -34.85
N THR A 343 -2.04 -3.93 -35.36
CA THR A 343 -1.46 -3.87 -36.71
C THR A 343 -2.48 -3.84 -37.85
N SER A 344 -3.74 -4.19 -37.59
CA SER A 344 -4.85 -4.13 -38.54
C SER A 344 -5.60 -2.79 -38.51
N GLY A 345 -5.24 -1.92 -37.56
CA GLY A 345 -5.87 -0.62 -37.33
C GLY A 345 -7.07 -0.67 -36.38
N GLY A 346 -7.29 -1.79 -35.69
CA GLY A 346 -8.30 -1.93 -34.64
C GLY A 346 -7.86 -1.20 -33.36
N TYR A 347 -8.81 -0.54 -32.70
CA TYR A 347 -8.61 0.17 -31.45
C TYR A 347 -9.12 -0.66 -30.28
N HIS A 348 -8.41 -0.63 -29.17
CA HIS A 348 -8.69 -1.44 -28.00
C HIS A 348 -8.56 -0.62 -26.73
N HIS A 349 -9.57 -0.71 -25.89
CA HIS A 349 -9.51 -0.25 -24.51
C HIS A 349 -9.48 -1.47 -23.60
N ARG A 350 -8.54 -1.52 -22.65
CA ARG A 350 -8.42 -2.67 -21.75
C ARG A 350 -8.27 -2.25 -20.30
N LEU A 351 -9.10 -2.82 -19.43
CA LEU A 351 -8.98 -2.67 -17.98
C LEU A 351 -7.94 -3.64 -17.44
N HIS A 352 -6.93 -3.10 -16.78
CA HIS A 352 -5.85 -3.83 -16.12
C HIS A 352 -6.00 -3.82 -14.60
N ALA A 353 -5.51 -4.89 -13.96
CA ALA A 353 -5.32 -4.99 -12.51
C ALA A 353 -3.85 -5.30 -12.23
N LEU A 354 -3.10 -4.30 -11.79
CA LEU A 354 -1.65 -4.40 -11.58
C LEU A 354 -1.31 -4.60 -10.10
N ASP A 355 -0.46 -5.58 -9.81
CA ASP A 355 0.13 -5.75 -8.48
C ASP A 355 1.02 -4.55 -8.14
N LEU A 356 0.75 -3.89 -7.02
CA LEU A 356 1.47 -2.66 -6.61
C LEU A 356 2.99 -2.85 -6.45
N THR A 357 3.44 -4.07 -6.20
CA THR A 357 4.83 -4.35 -5.82
C THR A 357 5.69 -4.77 -7.00
N THR A 358 5.06 -5.23 -8.09
CA THR A 358 5.75 -5.78 -9.27
C THR A 358 5.31 -5.14 -10.59
N GLY A 359 4.15 -4.48 -10.62
CA GLY A 359 3.53 -3.98 -11.85
C GLY A 359 2.97 -5.08 -12.75
N ALA A 360 2.96 -6.35 -12.31
CA ALA A 360 2.44 -7.46 -13.09
C ALA A 360 0.91 -7.48 -13.07
N ASP A 361 0.30 -7.84 -14.21
CA ASP A 361 -1.13 -8.12 -14.28
C ASP A 361 -1.49 -9.29 -13.35
N LEU A 362 -2.45 -9.06 -12.44
CA LEU A 362 -2.98 -10.06 -11.51
C LEU A 362 -3.99 -11.01 -12.18
N SER A 363 -4.56 -10.57 -13.31
CA SER A 363 -5.49 -11.33 -14.15
C SER A 363 -5.31 -10.92 -15.61
N THR A 364 -5.88 -11.68 -16.54
CA THR A 364 -5.96 -11.22 -17.94
C THR A 364 -6.72 -9.89 -18.00
N PRO A 365 -6.19 -8.87 -18.71
CA PRO A 365 -6.89 -7.60 -18.90
C PRO A 365 -8.24 -7.82 -19.60
N THR A 366 -9.25 -7.04 -19.22
CA THR A 366 -10.59 -7.12 -19.81
C THR A 366 -10.73 -6.12 -20.94
N GLU A 367 -11.06 -6.61 -22.14
CA GLU A 367 -11.48 -5.74 -23.26
C GLU A 367 -12.76 -5.00 -22.90
N ILE A 368 -12.75 -3.69 -23.09
CA ILE A 368 -13.95 -2.87 -22.93
C ILE A 368 -14.84 -3.07 -24.15
N ALA A 369 -16.05 -3.55 -23.90
CA ALA A 369 -17.12 -3.62 -24.87
C ALA A 369 -18.45 -3.41 -24.15
N ALA A 370 -19.40 -2.78 -24.83
CA ALA A 370 -20.73 -2.58 -24.29
C ALA A 370 -21.77 -2.51 -25.41
N SER A 371 -22.99 -2.91 -25.07
CA SER A 371 -24.17 -2.68 -25.88
C SER A 371 -25.36 -2.40 -24.97
N TYR A 372 -26.12 -1.36 -25.29
CA TYR A 372 -27.23 -0.88 -24.46
C TYR A 372 -28.49 -0.74 -25.31
N PRO A 373 -29.69 -1.13 -24.84
CA PRO A 373 -30.93 -0.93 -25.59
C PRO A 373 -31.16 0.55 -25.90
N GLY A 374 -31.40 0.87 -27.16
CA GLY A 374 -31.62 2.25 -27.59
C GLY A 374 -31.50 2.44 -29.10
N THR A 375 -31.99 3.58 -29.58
CA THR A 375 -31.95 3.97 -31.00
C THR A 375 -30.99 5.11 -31.31
N GLY A 376 -30.20 5.54 -30.32
CA GLY A 376 -29.24 6.63 -30.45
C GLY A 376 -28.10 6.35 -31.41
N ASP A 377 -27.11 7.22 -31.36
CA ASP A 377 -25.95 7.18 -32.23
C ASP A 377 -25.18 5.86 -32.16
N ASN A 378 -24.73 5.38 -33.31
CA ASN A 378 -24.11 4.05 -33.50
C ASN A 378 -25.02 2.86 -33.13
N SER A 379 -26.35 3.02 -33.13
CA SER A 379 -27.27 1.92 -32.88
C SER A 379 -27.34 0.89 -34.01
N GLN A 380 -27.43 -0.38 -33.63
CA GLN A 380 -27.53 -1.53 -34.51
C GLN A 380 -28.63 -2.46 -33.99
N ASN A 381 -29.71 -2.63 -34.76
CA ASN A 381 -30.85 -3.48 -34.40
C ASN A 381 -31.50 -3.16 -33.03
N GLY A 382 -31.60 -1.86 -32.68
CA GLY A 382 -32.20 -1.40 -31.42
C GLY A 382 -31.27 -1.50 -30.21
N SER A 383 -29.96 -1.55 -30.43
CA SER A 383 -28.97 -1.40 -29.37
C SER A 383 -27.84 -0.48 -29.81
N VAL A 384 -27.55 0.52 -28.99
CA VAL A 384 -26.35 1.37 -29.08
C VAL A 384 -25.13 0.49 -28.81
N VAL A 385 -24.10 0.61 -29.64
CA VAL A 385 -22.87 -0.19 -29.54
C VAL A 385 -21.69 0.72 -29.22
N PHE A 386 -20.89 0.34 -28.23
CA PHE A 386 -19.65 1.04 -27.92
C PHE A 386 -18.60 0.76 -29.00
N ASP A 387 -18.13 1.80 -29.68
CA ASP A 387 -17.04 1.72 -30.67
C ASP A 387 -15.74 2.26 -30.04
N PRO A 388 -14.74 1.40 -29.75
CA PRO A 388 -13.52 1.84 -29.07
C PRO A 388 -12.76 2.95 -29.81
N ALA A 389 -12.95 3.13 -31.12
CA ALA A 389 -12.31 4.21 -31.88
C ALA A 389 -12.94 5.60 -31.67
N GLN A 390 -14.17 5.67 -31.15
CA GLN A 390 -14.90 6.92 -30.93
C GLN A 390 -14.73 7.49 -29.52
N TYR A 391 -14.09 6.74 -28.61
CA TYR A 391 -14.01 7.12 -27.20
C TYR A 391 -12.59 7.08 -26.69
N ALA A 392 -12.31 7.97 -25.72
CA ALA A 392 -11.16 7.89 -24.84
C ALA A 392 -11.64 7.82 -23.37
N GLU A 393 -10.78 7.34 -22.48
CA GLU A 393 -11.07 7.26 -21.06
C GLU A 393 -10.27 8.33 -20.34
N ARG A 394 -10.93 9.47 -20.09
CA ARG A 394 -10.31 10.69 -19.53
C ARG A 394 -10.70 10.90 -18.07
N ALA A 395 -11.96 10.69 -17.71
CA ALA A 395 -12.46 10.90 -16.36
C ALA A 395 -11.81 9.93 -15.38
N GLY A 396 -11.26 10.40 -14.26
CA GLY A 396 -10.60 9.53 -13.28
C GLY A 396 -11.48 8.36 -12.80
N LEU A 397 -10.88 7.17 -12.69
CA LEU A 397 -11.60 5.97 -12.27
C LEU A 397 -12.19 6.12 -10.86
N LEU A 398 -13.39 5.58 -10.68
CA LEU A 398 -14.08 5.57 -9.39
C LEU A 398 -14.18 4.15 -8.85
N LEU A 399 -13.67 3.89 -7.64
CA LEU A 399 -13.85 2.62 -6.96
C LEU A 399 -14.81 2.77 -5.79
N VAL A 400 -15.95 2.06 -5.85
CA VAL A 400 -16.95 2.05 -4.78
C VAL A 400 -17.42 0.63 -4.55
N ASN A 401 -17.35 0.15 -3.30
CA ASN A 401 -17.86 -1.15 -2.86
C ASN A 401 -17.38 -2.33 -3.74
N GLY A 402 -16.10 -2.32 -4.13
CA GLY A 402 -15.47 -3.35 -4.95
C GLY A 402 -15.87 -3.35 -6.43
N THR A 403 -16.48 -2.27 -6.90
CA THR A 403 -16.79 -2.04 -8.32
C THR A 403 -16.05 -0.80 -8.83
N ILE A 404 -15.32 -0.98 -9.93
CA ILE A 404 -14.63 0.08 -10.67
C ILE A 404 -15.60 0.65 -11.68
N TYR A 405 -15.88 1.94 -11.62
CA TYR A 405 -16.74 2.66 -12.54
C TYR A 405 -15.89 3.54 -13.47
N THR A 406 -16.30 3.56 -14.74
CA THR A 406 -15.65 4.27 -15.84
C THR A 406 -16.67 5.21 -16.50
N GLY A 407 -16.23 6.40 -16.88
CA GLY A 407 -16.98 7.34 -17.71
C GLY A 407 -16.21 7.60 -19.00
N TRP A 408 -16.91 7.77 -20.12
CA TRP A 408 -16.29 7.79 -21.44
C TRP A 408 -16.47 9.14 -22.12
N THR A 409 -15.35 9.72 -22.58
CA THR A 409 -15.36 10.93 -23.41
C THR A 409 -15.41 10.56 -24.87
N SER A 410 -16.12 11.35 -25.68
CA SER A 410 -15.98 11.29 -27.13
C SER A 410 -14.54 11.65 -27.52
N HIS A 411 -14.08 11.15 -28.67
CA HIS A 411 -12.90 11.69 -29.31
C HIS A 411 -13.29 12.87 -30.19
N CYS A 412 -13.07 14.09 -29.69
CA CYS A 412 -13.22 15.34 -30.44
C CYS A 412 -14.63 15.67 -30.93
N ASP A 413 -15.63 15.20 -30.19
CA ASP A 413 -17.04 15.36 -30.55
C ASP A 413 -17.29 14.90 -31.99
N ALA A 414 -16.47 13.95 -32.45
CA ALA A 414 -16.49 13.43 -33.79
C ALA A 414 -17.20 12.07 -33.80
N GLY A 415 -18.02 11.88 -34.82
CA GLY A 415 -18.67 10.59 -35.06
C GLY A 415 -19.93 10.39 -34.26
N LEU A 416 -20.25 9.11 -34.02
CA LEU A 416 -21.52 8.67 -33.46
C LEU A 416 -21.26 8.16 -32.04
N TYR A 417 -21.54 9.00 -31.04
CA TYR A 417 -21.27 8.69 -29.63
C TYR A 417 -22.46 9.03 -28.73
N THR A 418 -22.41 8.44 -27.54
CA THR A 418 -23.40 8.48 -26.45
C THR A 418 -22.74 8.34 -25.08
N GLY A 419 -23.44 8.70 -23.99
CA GLY A 419 -22.89 8.84 -22.64
C GLY A 419 -22.79 7.52 -21.86
N TRP A 420 -21.63 6.85 -21.89
CA TRP A 420 -21.44 5.55 -21.24
C TRP A 420 -20.94 5.63 -19.80
N VAL A 421 -21.60 4.89 -18.90
CA VAL A 421 -21.09 4.55 -17.57
C VAL A 421 -21.03 3.03 -17.43
N MET A 422 -19.83 2.49 -17.16
CA MET A 422 -19.62 1.05 -17.05
C MET A 422 -18.99 0.68 -15.71
N GLY A 423 -19.53 -0.37 -15.07
CA GLY A 423 -19.04 -0.91 -13.80
C GLY A 423 -18.42 -2.29 -13.96
N TYR A 424 -17.25 -2.51 -13.37
CA TYR A 424 -16.49 -3.76 -13.40
C TYR A 424 -16.16 -4.24 -11.99
N SER A 425 -16.23 -5.55 -11.74
CA SER A 425 -15.80 -6.10 -10.45
C SER A 425 -14.28 -6.00 -10.31
N GLU A 426 -13.78 -5.40 -9.22
CA GLU A 426 -12.33 -5.29 -8.96
C GLU A 426 -11.65 -6.66 -8.79
N SER A 427 -12.43 -7.69 -8.44
CA SER A 427 -11.94 -9.04 -8.15
C SER A 427 -11.80 -9.93 -9.38
N THR A 428 -12.56 -9.65 -10.45
CA THR A 428 -12.64 -10.51 -11.64
C THR A 428 -12.45 -9.75 -12.95
N LEU A 429 -12.45 -8.42 -12.90
CA LEU A 429 -12.49 -7.50 -14.04
C LEU A 429 -13.68 -7.73 -14.99
N GLN A 430 -14.70 -8.48 -14.59
CA GLN A 430 -15.90 -8.68 -15.40
C GLN A 430 -16.81 -7.45 -15.30
N GLN A 431 -17.41 -7.03 -16.42
CA GLN A 431 -18.44 -5.99 -16.43
C GLN A 431 -19.67 -6.49 -15.67
N THR A 432 -20.04 -5.77 -14.63
CA THR A 432 -21.19 -6.10 -13.77
C THR A 432 -22.34 -5.13 -13.93
N GLN A 433 -22.07 -3.90 -14.39
CA GLN A 433 -23.07 -2.85 -14.51
C GLN A 433 -22.84 -2.02 -15.76
N LEU A 434 -23.92 -1.52 -16.34
CA LEU A 434 -23.89 -0.71 -17.56
C LEU A 434 -25.07 0.26 -17.58
N LEU A 435 -24.80 1.50 -17.97
CA LEU A 435 -25.79 2.53 -18.23
C LEU A 435 -25.32 3.37 -19.42
N ASN A 436 -26.27 3.75 -20.27
CA ASN A 436 -26.08 4.80 -21.25
C ASN A 436 -27.02 5.96 -20.87
N LEU A 437 -26.50 7.19 -20.82
CA LEU A 437 -27.21 8.40 -20.42
C LEU A 437 -27.90 9.11 -21.58
N THR A 438 -27.58 8.74 -22.82
CA THR A 438 -28.21 9.25 -24.05
C THR A 438 -28.56 8.08 -25.00
N PRO A 439 -29.28 7.03 -24.53
CA PRO A 439 -29.49 5.80 -25.28
C PRO A 439 -30.32 5.97 -26.56
N ASP A 440 -31.20 6.97 -26.63
CA ASP A 440 -32.10 7.20 -27.77
C ASP A 440 -31.76 8.46 -28.57
N GLY A 441 -30.76 9.22 -28.13
CA GLY A 441 -30.27 10.45 -28.78
C GLY A 441 -28.85 10.35 -29.34
N ASP A 442 -28.24 11.52 -29.48
CA ASP A 442 -26.85 11.72 -29.91
C ASP A 442 -26.06 12.54 -28.87
N GLU A 443 -24.74 12.45 -28.98
CA GLU A 443 -23.76 13.02 -28.06
C GLU A 443 -23.99 12.56 -26.61
N GLY A 444 -23.55 13.33 -25.61
CA GLY A 444 -23.46 12.87 -24.22
C GLY A 444 -22.12 12.18 -24.01
N SER A 445 -21.30 12.76 -23.14
CA SER A 445 -19.97 12.25 -22.85
C SER A 445 -19.53 12.67 -21.44
N ILE A 446 -18.78 11.80 -20.77
CA ILE A 446 -18.37 12.00 -19.39
C ILE A 446 -16.87 12.26 -19.41
N TRP A 447 -16.50 13.52 -19.63
CA TRP A 447 -15.11 13.93 -19.76
C TRP A 447 -14.61 14.75 -18.59
N MET A 448 -15.47 15.60 -18.01
CA MET A 448 -15.30 16.34 -16.75
C MET A 448 -13.88 16.91 -16.57
N SER A 449 -13.22 17.38 -17.64
CA SER A 449 -11.81 17.81 -17.62
C SER A 449 -10.83 16.86 -16.91
N GLY A 450 -10.99 15.54 -17.05
CA GLY A 450 -10.13 14.56 -16.36
C GLY A 450 -10.53 14.24 -14.92
N ASP A 451 -11.55 14.93 -14.43
CA ASP A 451 -12.06 14.76 -13.08
C ASP A 451 -12.72 13.40 -12.92
N GLY A 452 -12.63 12.85 -11.71
CA GLY A 452 -13.28 11.58 -11.38
C GLY A 452 -14.72 11.79 -10.91
N MET A 453 -15.62 10.87 -11.25
CA MET A 453 -16.98 10.85 -10.68
C MET A 453 -16.92 10.85 -9.15
N ALA A 454 -17.82 11.57 -8.50
CA ALA A 454 -17.91 11.62 -7.05
C ALA A 454 -18.85 10.52 -6.51
N ALA A 455 -18.69 10.12 -5.25
CA ALA A 455 -19.58 9.18 -4.59
C ALA A 455 -19.75 9.48 -3.11
N ASP A 456 -20.95 9.19 -2.59
CA ASP A 456 -21.22 9.31 -1.17
C ASP A 456 -21.10 7.98 -0.41
N SER A 457 -21.22 8.05 0.91
CA SER A 457 -21.13 6.89 1.80
C SER A 457 -22.26 5.87 1.63
N SER A 458 -23.35 6.23 0.94
CA SER A 458 -24.43 5.31 0.58
C SER A 458 -24.16 4.59 -0.75
N GLY A 459 -23.08 4.95 -1.45
CA GLY A 459 -22.72 4.40 -2.75
C GLY A 459 -23.48 5.00 -3.92
N PHE A 460 -24.14 6.15 -3.75
CA PHE A 460 -24.61 6.91 -4.91
C PHE A 460 -23.42 7.56 -5.61
N ILE A 461 -23.47 7.57 -6.94
CA ILE A 461 -22.45 8.16 -7.80
C ILE A 461 -23.02 9.46 -8.39
N TYR A 462 -22.18 10.48 -8.50
CA TYR A 462 -22.53 11.79 -9.03
C TYR A 462 -21.54 12.16 -10.13
N LEU A 463 -22.08 12.62 -11.26
CA LEU A 463 -21.31 13.00 -12.43
C LEU A 463 -22.00 14.15 -13.17
N LEU A 464 -21.27 14.77 -14.08
CA LEU A 464 -21.78 15.75 -15.03
C LEU A 464 -21.64 15.16 -16.43
N ASP A 465 -22.75 15.04 -17.15
CA ASP A 465 -22.74 14.68 -18.56
C ASP A 465 -22.51 15.96 -19.40
N ALA A 466 -21.77 15.84 -20.49
CA ALA A 466 -21.49 16.92 -21.42
C ALA A 466 -22.65 17.14 -22.40
N ASN A 467 -22.48 18.06 -23.34
CA ASN A 467 -23.42 18.37 -24.41
C ASN A 467 -24.00 17.10 -25.03
N GLY A 468 -25.32 17.12 -25.19
CA GLY A 468 -26.02 16.11 -25.95
C GLY A 468 -27.52 16.16 -25.78
N THR A 469 -28.19 15.12 -26.28
CA THR A 469 -29.64 15.03 -26.30
C THR A 469 -30.22 14.98 -24.88
N PHE A 470 -31.19 15.86 -24.60
CA PHE A 470 -31.98 15.85 -23.38
C PHE A 470 -33.47 15.80 -23.71
N ASP A 471 -34.23 14.88 -23.09
CA ASP A 471 -35.68 14.84 -23.28
C ASP A 471 -36.39 15.92 -22.48
N THR A 472 -36.83 16.99 -23.15
CA THR A 472 -37.72 17.99 -22.54
C THR A 472 -39.12 17.45 -22.23
N THR A 473 -39.48 16.29 -22.79
CA THR A 473 -40.72 15.59 -22.42
C THR A 473 -40.45 14.69 -21.22
N LEU A 474 -41.11 15.00 -20.09
CA LEU A 474 -40.89 14.30 -18.83
C LEU A 474 -42.00 13.30 -18.51
N THR A 475 -41.64 12.21 -17.84
CA THR A 475 -42.55 11.30 -17.14
C THR A 475 -43.27 12.00 -16.00
N THR A 476 -44.30 11.36 -15.43
CA THR A 476 -45.01 11.89 -14.25
C THR A 476 -44.12 12.03 -13.01
N ALA A 477 -42.99 11.32 -12.96
CA ALA A 477 -41.98 11.43 -11.90
C ALA A 477 -40.92 12.51 -12.18
N GLY A 478 -41.03 13.23 -13.31
CA GLY A 478 -40.13 14.31 -13.70
C GLY A 478 -38.82 13.86 -14.35
N PHE A 479 -38.73 12.61 -14.81
CA PHE A 479 -37.55 12.11 -15.55
C PHE A 479 -37.75 12.19 -17.07
N PRO A 480 -36.69 12.42 -17.87
CA PRO A 480 -36.66 12.21 -19.31
C PRO A 480 -37.44 10.98 -19.77
N ALA A 481 -38.36 11.15 -20.73
CA ALA A 481 -39.28 10.08 -21.13
C ALA A 481 -38.61 8.95 -21.91
N GLN A 482 -37.57 9.25 -22.68
CA GLN A 482 -36.74 8.26 -23.38
C GLN A 482 -35.49 7.90 -22.59
N GLY A 483 -35.14 8.74 -21.61
CA GLY A 483 -34.02 8.49 -20.70
C GLY A 483 -32.73 9.12 -21.20
N ASP A 484 -32.83 10.17 -22.02
CA ASP A 484 -31.70 10.98 -22.47
C ASP A 484 -31.47 12.17 -21.51
N TYR A 485 -30.26 12.23 -20.92
CA TYR A 485 -29.83 13.14 -19.85
C TYR A 485 -28.62 14.01 -20.26
N GLY A 486 -28.43 14.26 -21.56
CA GLY A 486 -27.32 15.08 -22.04
C GLY A 486 -27.30 16.46 -21.35
N ASN A 487 -26.10 16.93 -21.03
CA ASN A 487 -25.78 18.16 -20.29
C ASN A 487 -26.20 18.20 -18.80
N ALA A 488 -26.66 17.08 -18.24
CA ALA A 488 -27.20 17.06 -16.88
C ALA A 488 -26.15 16.77 -15.79
N MET A 489 -26.41 17.26 -14.58
CA MET A 489 -25.82 16.72 -13.35
C MET A 489 -26.64 15.51 -12.90
N VAL A 490 -26.04 14.33 -12.84
CA VAL A 490 -26.76 13.06 -12.66
C VAL A 490 -26.38 12.39 -11.34
N LYS A 491 -27.38 11.88 -10.61
CA LYS A 491 -27.22 10.97 -9.47
C LYS A 491 -27.61 9.54 -9.86
N LEU A 492 -26.65 8.63 -9.74
CA LEU A 492 -26.80 7.22 -10.03
C LEU A 492 -26.87 6.39 -8.75
N SER A 493 -27.81 5.45 -8.71
CA SER A 493 -27.81 4.37 -7.74
C SER A 493 -27.01 3.17 -8.26
N THR A 494 -26.32 2.49 -7.36
CA THR A 494 -25.66 1.20 -7.61
C THR A 494 -26.41 0.05 -6.91
N ALA A 495 -27.63 0.32 -6.42
CA ALA A 495 -28.39 -0.63 -5.63
C ALA A 495 -28.65 -1.93 -6.42
N SER A 496 -28.57 -3.06 -5.73
CA SER A 496 -28.75 -4.39 -6.33
C SER A 496 -27.79 -4.71 -7.49
N GLY A 497 -26.64 -4.04 -7.56
CA GLY A 497 -25.64 -4.26 -8.61
C GLY A 497 -26.13 -3.81 -9.99
N LYS A 498 -26.92 -2.73 -10.05
CA LYS A 498 -27.39 -2.13 -11.30
C LYS A 498 -27.26 -0.61 -11.20
N LEU A 499 -26.73 -0.01 -12.27
CA LEU A 499 -26.76 1.44 -12.47
C LEU A 499 -28.15 1.89 -12.89
N ALA A 500 -28.65 2.94 -12.25
CA ALA A 500 -29.88 3.63 -12.63
C ALA A 500 -29.82 5.10 -12.20
N VAL A 501 -30.30 6.00 -13.06
CA VAL A 501 -30.55 7.39 -12.69
C VAL A 501 -31.67 7.43 -11.65
N VAL A 502 -31.40 8.05 -10.50
CA VAL A 502 -32.36 8.19 -9.40
C VAL A 502 -32.69 9.63 -9.07
N ASP A 503 -31.86 10.58 -9.51
CA ASP A 503 -32.17 12.01 -9.54
C ASP A 503 -31.23 12.72 -10.52
N TYR A 504 -31.55 13.95 -10.89
CA TYR A 504 -30.70 14.79 -11.75
C TYR A 504 -31.04 16.27 -11.59
N PHE A 505 -30.17 17.13 -12.11
CA PHE A 505 -30.43 18.53 -12.41
C PHE A 505 -30.07 18.81 -13.87
N GLU A 506 -30.88 19.63 -14.54
CA GLU A 506 -30.63 20.12 -15.90
C GLU A 506 -31.02 21.60 -15.93
N THR A 507 -30.24 22.42 -16.63
CA THR A 507 -30.52 23.86 -16.74
C THR A 507 -31.78 24.10 -17.57
N TYR A 508 -32.52 25.17 -17.29
CA TYR A 508 -33.76 25.46 -18.03
C TYR A 508 -33.56 25.58 -19.56
N ASN A 509 -32.33 25.93 -20.00
CA ASN A 509 -31.90 26.12 -21.37
C ASN A 509 -30.91 25.04 -21.86
N GLY A 510 -30.77 23.91 -21.17
CA GLY A 510 -29.76 22.88 -21.45
C GLY A 510 -29.67 22.42 -22.91
N SER A 511 -30.80 22.24 -23.61
CA SER A 511 -30.76 21.87 -25.04
C SER A 511 -30.15 22.95 -25.94
N ALA A 512 -30.30 24.23 -25.59
CA ALA A 512 -29.63 25.31 -26.29
C ALA A 512 -28.14 25.37 -25.93
N GLU A 513 -27.79 25.10 -24.68
CA GLU A 513 -26.39 25.01 -24.22
C GLU A 513 -25.64 23.89 -24.93
N SER A 514 -26.23 22.69 -25.04
CA SER A 514 -25.67 21.59 -25.84
C SER A 514 -25.39 22.02 -27.28
N SER A 515 -26.33 22.74 -27.91
CA SER A 515 -26.18 23.21 -29.30
C SER A 515 -25.08 24.27 -29.48
N GLU A 516 -24.69 24.94 -28.40
CA GLU A 516 -23.66 25.98 -28.38
C GLU A 516 -22.33 25.49 -27.80
N ASP A 517 -22.20 24.18 -27.53
CA ASP A 517 -21.03 23.59 -26.86
C ASP A 517 -20.76 24.25 -25.50
N LEU A 518 -21.84 24.47 -24.72
CA LEU A 518 -21.78 25.03 -23.37
C LEU A 518 -21.98 23.94 -22.30
N ASP A 519 -21.10 22.93 -22.31
CA ASP A 519 -21.16 21.81 -21.39
C ASP A 519 -21.24 22.22 -19.92
N LEU A 520 -22.21 21.67 -19.20
CA LEU A 520 -22.12 21.54 -17.76
C LEU A 520 -21.04 20.49 -17.39
N GLY A 521 -20.94 19.42 -18.19
CA GLY A 521 -19.96 18.34 -18.08
C GLY A 521 -18.50 18.69 -18.35
N SER A 522 -18.16 19.97 -18.55
CA SER A 522 -16.77 20.40 -18.69
C SER A 522 -16.04 20.53 -17.36
N GLY A 523 -16.72 20.88 -16.29
CA GLY A 523 -16.15 20.89 -14.93
C GLY A 523 -16.33 19.57 -14.21
N GLY A 524 -15.88 19.52 -12.97
CA GLY A 524 -16.09 18.37 -12.09
C GLY A 524 -17.09 18.62 -10.99
N ALA A 525 -17.61 17.52 -10.44
CA ALA A 525 -18.52 17.49 -9.32
C ALA A 525 -17.77 17.29 -7.99
N MET A 526 -18.02 18.16 -7.01
CA MET A 526 -17.48 18.03 -5.65
C MET A 526 -18.61 17.94 -4.63
N LEU A 527 -18.58 16.90 -3.78
CA LEU A 527 -19.53 16.77 -2.67
C LEU A 527 -19.06 17.59 -1.48
N LEU A 528 -19.94 18.41 -0.94
CA LEU A 528 -19.65 19.13 0.30
C LEU A 528 -19.91 18.22 1.51
N PRO A 529 -19.13 18.37 2.60
CA PRO A 529 -19.53 17.87 3.91
C PRO A 529 -20.91 18.40 4.28
N ASP A 530 -21.64 17.69 5.15
CA ASP A 530 -22.96 18.07 5.63
C ASP A 530 -23.02 19.56 6.02
N GLN A 531 -23.89 20.30 5.33
CA GLN A 531 -24.08 21.73 5.57
C GLN A 531 -25.29 21.94 6.46
N LYS A 532 -25.17 22.80 7.47
CA LYS A 532 -26.30 23.18 8.33
C LYS A 532 -26.84 24.54 7.91
N ASP A 533 -28.15 24.62 7.71
CA ASP A 533 -28.84 25.88 7.48
C ASP A 533 -29.02 26.70 8.77
N ALA A 534 -29.61 27.90 8.65
CA ALA A 534 -29.86 28.77 9.79
C ALA A 534 -30.89 28.21 10.80
N SER A 535 -31.69 27.23 10.38
CA SER A 535 -32.69 26.55 11.21
C SER A 535 -32.14 25.28 11.89
N GLY A 536 -30.93 24.86 11.53
CA GLY A 536 -30.29 23.63 11.98
C GLY A 536 -30.61 22.40 11.14
N GLY A 537 -31.32 22.56 10.02
CA GLY A 537 -31.52 21.53 9.00
C GLY A 537 -30.20 21.17 8.33
N VAL A 538 -30.01 19.88 8.03
CA VAL A 538 -28.81 19.37 7.36
C VAL A 538 -29.12 19.19 5.88
N HIS A 539 -28.22 19.69 5.04
CA HIS A 539 -28.27 19.58 3.58
C HIS A 539 -27.03 18.86 3.06
N HIS A 540 -27.25 17.95 2.12
CA HIS A 540 -26.20 17.16 1.48
C HIS A 540 -25.85 17.80 0.13
N LEU A 541 -25.04 18.85 0.13
CA LEU A 541 -24.84 19.65 -1.09
C LEU A 541 -23.74 19.08 -2.00
N ILE A 542 -23.88 19.33 -3.30
CA ILE A 542 -22.89 19.08 -4.36
C ILE A 542 -22.66 20.39 -5.12
N VAL A 543 -21.41 20.68 -5.51
CA VAL A 543 -21.01 21.87 -6.27
C VAL A 543 -20.54 21.45 -7.65
N ALA A 544 -20.97 22.19 -8.68
CA ALA A 544 -20.52 22.05 -10.07
C ALA A 544 -20.55 23.40 -10.80
N ALA A 545 -19.84 23.49 -11.92
CA ALA A 545 -19.93 24.60 -12.87
C ALA A 545 -19.44 24.13 -14.25
N GLY A 546 -19.92 24.76 -15.32
CA GLY A 546 -19.58 24.41 -16.69
C GLY A 546 -19.08 25.59 -17.54
N LYS A 547 -19.15 25.41 -18.86
CA LYS A 547 -18.80 26.43 -19.86
C LYS A 547 -19.76 27.64 -19.85
N ASP A 548 -20.95 27.47 -19.29
CA ASP A 548 -21.98 28.50 -19.07
C ASP A 548 -21.59 29.55 -18.00
N LYS A 549 -20.54 29.27 -17.21
CA LYS A 549 -19.87 30.17 -16.23
C LYS A 549 -20.64 30.40 -14.92
N ASN A 550 -21.72 29.67 -14.71
CA ASN A 550 -22.49 29.72 -13.47
C ASN A 550 -21.96 28.68 -12.48
N ILE A 551 -22.13 28.93 -11.17
CA ILE A 551 -21.91 27.90 -10.15
C ILE A 551 -23.26 27.38 -9.68
N TYR A 552 -23.39 26.06 -9.66
CA TYR A 552 -24.58 25.34 -9.24
C TYR A 552 -24.31 24.58 -7.94
N LEU A 553 -25.20 24.73 -6.97
CA LEU A 553 -25.29 23.86 -5.79
C LEU A 553 -26.60 23.11 -5.88
N ALA A 554 -26.55 21.79 -5.99
CA ALA A 554 -27.74 20.94 -5.86
C ALA A 554 -27.79 20.31 -4.45
N ASP A 555 -29.00 20.07 -3.94
CA ASP A 555 -29.18 19.22 -2.77
C ASP A 555 -29.26 17.77 -3.25
N ARG A 556 -28.36 16.89 -2.78
CA ARG A 556 -28.31 15.49 -3.20
C ARG A 556 -29.57 14.71 -2.84
N ASP A 557 -30.39 15.22 -1.92
CA ASP A 557 -31.68 14.62 -1.56
C ASP A 557 -32.83 15.06 -2.48
N ASN A 558 -32.63 16.14 -3.24
CA ASN A 558 -33.58 16.65 -4.23
C ASN A 558 -32.84 17.60 -5.19
N MET A 559 -32.36 17.09 -6.32
CA MET A 559 -31.45 17.83 -7.19
C MET A 559 -32.12 18.93 -8.02
N GLY A 560 -33.46 18.93 -8.10
CA GLY A 560 -34.24 19.98 -8.74
C GLY A 560 -34.81 19.58 -10.10
N LYS A 561 -34.18 18.65 -10.82
CA LYS A 561 -34.59 18.15 -12.16
C LYS A 561 -34.67 19.28 -13.20
N PHE A 562 -35.21 19.00 -14.38
CA PHE A 562 -35.45 20.01 -15.40
C PHE A 562 -36.73 20.81 -15.10
N ASN A 563 -36.69 22.14 -15.22
CA ASN A 563 -37.87 22.99 -15.15
C ASN A 563 -37.82 24.13 -16.20
N PRO A 564 -38.53 23.99 -17.34
CA PRO A 564 -38.49 25.01 -18.38
C PRO A 564 -39.19 26.33 -17.97
N ALA A 565 -39.96 26.33 -16.88
CA ALA A 565 -40.60 27.54 -16.37
C ALA A 565 -39.65 28.43 -15.54
N SER A 566 -38.40 28.00 -15.36
CA SER A 566 -37.41 28.74 -14.58
C SER A 566 -36.67 29.82 -15.39
N ASP A 567 -36.86 29.95 -16.71
CA ASP A 567 -36.29 31.05 -17.51
C ASP A 567 -36.50 32.44 -16.86
N PRO A 568 -35.45 33.25 -16.61
CA PRO A 568 -34.06 33.10 -17.10
C PRO A 568 -33.06 32.52 -16.09
N MET A 569 -33.51 31.93 -14.98
CA MET A 569 -32.66 31.43 -13.88
C MET A 569 -33.29 30.25 -13.12
N ASP A 570 -32.55 29.16 -12.97
CA ASP A 570 -33.01 27.91 -12.36
C ASP A 570 -33.43 28.09 -10.91
N SER A 571 -34.72 27.90 -10.65
CA SER A 571 -35.36 28.15 -9.34
C SER A 571 -35.72 26.88 -8.57
N ASN A 572 -35.49 25.72 -9.19
CA ASN A 572 -35.70 24.39 -8.65
C ASN A 572 -34.41 23.76 -8.08
N ILE A 573 -33.24 24.26 -8.46
CA ILE A 573 -31.97 23.91 -7.84
C ILE A 573 -31.82 24.61 -6.48
N TYR A 574 -31.00 24.05 -5.58
CA TYR A 574 -30.79 24.60 -4.24
C TYR A 574 -30.16 26.02 -4.30
N GLN A 575 -29.16 26.23 -5.15
CA GLN A 575 -28.63 27.55 -5.44
C GLN A 575 -27.96 27.62 -6.81
N GLU A 576 -28.27 28.65 -7.58
CA GLU A 576 -27.52 29.08 -8.76
C GLU A 576 -26.82 30.41 -8.46
N ILE A 577 -25.55 30.55 -8.88
CA ILE A 577 -24.79 31.79 -8.81
C ILE A 577 -24.43 32.22 -10.24
N PRO A 578 -25.26 33.06 -10.87
CA PRO A 578 -25.09 33.43 -12.26
C PRO A 578 -23.81 34.25 -12.49
N GLY A 579 -23.03 33.91 -13.51
CA GLY A 579 -21.81 34.62 -13.89
C GLY A 579 -20.75 34.68 -12.78
N ALA A 580 -20.72 33.70 -11.89
CA ALA A 580 -19.71 33.60 -10.83
C ALA A 580 -18.28 33.52 -11.40
N MET A 581 -18.15 32.95 -12.60
CA MET A 581 -16.90 32.80 -13.34
C MET A 581 -16.82 33.78 -14.51
N ALA A 582 -15.62 34.32 -14.77
CA ALA A 582 -15.39 35.22 -15.90
C ALA A 582 -15.19 34.44 -17.21
N GLY A 583 -14.68 33.21 -17.12
CA GLY A 583 -14.49 32.30 -18.24
C GLY A 583 -15.16 30.94 -18.03
N MET A 584 -14.99 30.07 -19.02
CA MET A 584 -15.54 28.72 -19.04
C MET A 584 -14.82 27.82 -18.02
N VAL A 585 -15.56 26.93 -17.36
CA VAL A 585 -14.99 26.08 -16.32
C VAL A 585 -14.54 24.74 -16.88
N TYR A 586 -13.30 24.36 -16.57
CA TYR A 586 -12.66 23.12 -16.99
C TYR A 586 -11.84 22.51 -15.84
N SER A 587 -12.43 22.47 -14.66
CA SER A 587 -11.76 22.10 -13.42
C SER A 587 -12.75 21.59 -12.37
N THR A 588 -12.22 20.92 -11.35
CA THR A 588 -12.96 20.60 -10.11
C THR A 588 -12.64 21.63 -9.03
N PRO A 589 -13.62 22.13 -8.26
CA PRO A 589 -13.34 23.00 -7.11
C PRO A 589 -12.71 22.22 -5.94
N ALA A 590 -12.10 22.92 -4.99
CA ALA A 590 -11.67 22.33 -3.72
C ALA A 590 -12.39 22.95 -2.52
N TYR A 591 -12.54 22.20 -1.44
CA TYR A 591 -13.19 22.66 -0.22
C TYR A 591 -12.25 22.63 0.98
N PHE A 592 -12.19 23.72 1.72
CA PHE A 592 -11.50 23.75 3.00
C PHE A 592 -12.13 24.73 3.98
N ASN A 593 -12.44 24.23 5.17
CA ASN A 593 -12.85 25.04 6.32
C ASN A 593 -14.01 26.02 6.03
N GLY A 594 -15.05 25.53 5.34
CA GLY A 594 -16.24 26.32 5.01
C GLY A 594 -16.07 27.23 3.80
N VAL A 595 -15.04 27.03 2.97
CA VAL A 595 -14.79 27.84 1.77
C VAL A 595 -14.57 26.92 0.59
N VAL A 596 -15.22 27.23 -0.54
CA VAL A 596 -14.99 26.60 -1.84
C VAL A 596 -14.03 27.45 -2.65
N TYR A 597 -12.98 26.83 -3.19
CA TYR A 597 -11.97 27.44 -4.04
C TYR A 597 -12.19 26.98 -5.47
N TYR A 598 -12.41 27.92 -6.39
CA TYR A 598 -12.75 27.59 -7.78
C TYR A 598 -12.12 28.59 -8.75
N ALA A 599 -11.69 28.12 -9.91
CA ALA A 599 -11.11 28.91 -10.99
C ALA A 599 -11.63 28.42 -12.34
N ALA A 600 -11.53 29.27 -13.35
CA ALA A 600 -11.96 29.01 -14.72
C ALA A 600 -10.86 29.40 -15.71
N ASP A 601 -11.02 29.01 -16.97
CA ASP A 601 -10.15 29.43 -18.08
C ASP A 601 -10.16 30.95 -18.25
N GLY A 602 -8.99 31.57 -18.25
CA GLY A 602 -8.85 33.01 -18.39
C GLY A 602 -9.35 33.81 -17.18
N ASP A 603 -9.53 33.15 -16.03
CA ASP A 603 -10.00 33.75 -14.78
C ASP A 603 -8.98 33.60 -13.64
N VAL A 604 -9.31 34.15 -12.49
CA VAL A 604 -8.52 34.05 -11.24
C VAL A 604 -9.13 32.98 -10.34
N LEU A 605 -8.31 32.40 -9.46
CA LEU A 605 -8.80 31.52 -8.39
C LEU A 605 -9.55 32.35 -7.34
N LYS A 606 -10.76 31.92 -7.00
CA LYS A 606 -11.72 32.63 -6.15
C LYS A 606 -12.07 31.79 -4.92
N ALA A 607 -12.27 32.46 -3.79
CA ALA A 607 -12.73 31.86 -2.53
C ALA A 607 -14.20 32.22 -2.27
N PHE A 608 -15.09 31.22 -2.20
CA PHE A 608 -16.51 31.37 -1.94
C PHE A 608 -16.88 30.76 -0.58
N PRO A 609 -17.06 31.59 0.47
CA PRO A 609 -17.48 31.10 1.78
C PRO A 609 -18.89 30.50 1.76
N LEU A 610 -19.08 29.43 2.53
CA LEU A 610 -20.37 28.83 2.84
C LEU A 610 -20.82 29.30 4.23
N THR A 611 -22.07 29.73 4.34
CA THR A 611 -22.68 30.11 5.63
C THR A 611 -24.15 29.73 5.62
N ASN A 612 -24.59 29.01 6.65
CA ASN A 612 -25.96 28.53 6.76
C ASN A 612 -26.40 27.74 5.52
N ALA A 613 -25.54 26.82 5.05
CA ALA A 613 -25.72 26.03 3.84
C ALA A 613 -25.84 26.83 2.52
N VAL A 614 -25.58 28.13 2.51
CA VAL A 614 -25.60 28.97 1.30
C VAL A 614 -24.19 29.40 0.94
N MET A 615 -23.83 29.30 -0.35
CA MET A 615 -22.56 29.80 -0.87
C MET A 615 -22.65 31.30 -1.16
N ALA A 616 -21.59 32.05 -0.84
CA ALA A 616 -21.52 33.46 -1.15
C ALA A 616 -21.59 33.72 -2.66
N THR A 617 -22.41 34.69 -3.09
CA THR A 617 -22.54 35.06 -4.51
C THR A 617 -21.36 35.88 -5.04
N ASN A 618 -20.57 36.47 -4.14
CA ASN A 618 -19.32 37.15 -4.48
C ASN A 618 -18.19 36.46 -3.72
N PRO A 619 -17.02 36.26 -4.36
CA PRO A 619 -15.89 35.68 -3.66
C PRO A 619 -15.37 36.64 -2.58
N SER A 620 -14.99 36.10 -1.43
CA SER A 620 -14.44 36.89 -0.30
C SER A 620 -13.04 37.42 -0.61
N ASN A 621 -12.26 36.68 -1.40
CA ASN A 621 -10.97 37.06 -1.91
C ASN A 621 -10.65 36.26 -3.19
N LYS A 622 -9.57 36.64 -3.88
CA LYS A 622 -9.13 36.03 -5.14
C LYS A 622 -7.63 36.23 -5.37
N THR A 623 -7.03 35.42 -6.23
CA THR A 623 -5.64 35.58 -6.66
C THR A 623 -5.46 36.82 -7.54
N SER A 624 -4.22 37.30 -7.66
CA SER A 624 -3.82 38.31 -8.65
C SER A 624 -3.47 37.70 -10.02
N VAL A 625 -3.19 36.40 -10.04
CA VAL A 625 -2.84 35.62 -11.23
C VAL A 625 -4.10 35.20 -11.97
N THR A 626 -4.13 35.47 -13.28
CA THR A 626 -5.12 34.94 -14.21
C THR A 626 -4.58 33.66 -14.84
N PHE A 627 -5.25 32.55 -14.60
CA PHE A 627 -4.87 31.26 -15.12
C PHE A 627 -5.39 31.10 -16.55
N GLN A 628 -4.50 30.76 -17.47
CA GLN A 628 -4.87 30.46 -18.85
C GLN A 628 -5.49 29.06 -18.96
N HIS A 629 -6.05 28.76 -20.13
CA HIS A 629 -6.66 27.47 -20.44
C HIS A 629 -5.82 26.28 -19.96
N PRO A 630 -6.42 25.33 -19.23
CA PRO A 630 -7.86 25.21 -18.91
C PRO A 630 -8.32 25.94 -17.64
N GLY A 631 -7.43 26.61 -16.92
CA GLY A 631 -7.63 26.99 -15.53
C GLY A 631 -7.25 25.84 -14.58
N PRO A 632 -6.97 26.12 -13.29
CA PRO A 632 -6.49 25.11 -12.35
C PRO A 632 -7.64 24.38 -11.69
N THR A 633 -7.47 23.06 -11.51
CA THR A 633 -8.12 22.29 -10.44
C THR A 633 -7.31 22.51 -9.15
N PRO A 634 -7.76 23.35 -8.19
CA PRO A 634 -7.01 23.59 -6.96
C PRO A 634 -6.99 22.34 -6.07
N THR A 635 -5.91 22.18 -5.30
CA THR A 635 -5.82 21.18 -4.23
C THR A 635 -5.35 21.83 -2.94
N ILE A 636 -5.59 21.20 -1.79
CA ILE A 636 -5.37 21.80 -0.49
C ILE A 636 -4.57 20.84 0.39
N SER A 637 -3.54 21.35 1.05
CA SER A 637 -2.83 20.62 2.09
C SER A 637 -2.98 21.32 3.43
N ALA A 638 -3.26 20.57 4.49
CA ALA A 638 -3.43 21.10 5.84
C ALA A 638 -3.09 20.04 6.91
N ASN A 639 -2.91 20.50 8.15
CA ASN A 639 -2.89 19.66 9.35
C ASN A 639 -4.22 19.83 10.10
N GLY A 640 -5.20 18.99 9.78
CA GLY A 640 -6.59 19.19 10.17
C GLY A 640 -7.12 20.49 9.56
N THR A 641 -7.42 21.47 10.40
CA THR A 641 -7.84 22.82 9.99
C THR A 641 -6.74 23.87 10.06
N GLN A 642 -5.52 23.48 10.46
CA GLN A 642 -4.37 24.38 10.62
C GLN A 642 -3.43 24.28 9.43
N ASN A 643 -2.61 25.31 9.22
CA ASN A 643 -1.56 25.35 8.19
C ASN A 643 -2.09 25.05 6.77
N GLY A 644 -3.34 25.42 6.48
CA GLY A 644 -3.90 25.25 5.14
C GLY A 644 -3.08 26.01 4.10
N ILE A 645 -2.89 25.38 2.94
CA ILE A 645 -2.28 25.97 1.75
C ILE A 645 -3.13 25.55 0.57
N VAL A 646 -3.55 26.52 -0.24
CA VAL A 646 -4.24 26.25 -1.51
C VAL A 646 -3.20 26.22 -2.62
N TRP A 647 -3.10 25.09 -3.31
CA TRP A 647 -2.21 24.86 -4.42
C TRP A 647 -2.98 25.02 -5.72
N ALA A 648 -2.38 25.71 -6.69
CA ALA A 648 -2.94 25.86 -8.02
C ALA A 648 -1.82 25.77 -9.05
N LEU A 649 -2.13 25.19 -10.19
CA LEU A 649 -1.18 24.99 -11.26
C LEU A 649 -1.57 25.84 -12.48
N GLU A 650 -0.75 26.83 -12.83
CA GLU A 650 -0.84 27.48 -14.13
C GLU A 650 -0.15 26.57 -15.14
N SER A 651 -0.92 25.94 -16.03
CA SER A 651 -0.39 24.88 -16.88
C SER A 651 -1.20 24.73 -18.17
N GLY A 652 -0.49 24.60 -19.28
CA GLY A 652 -1.06 24.37 -20.60
C GLY A 652 0.01 23.87 -21.57
N LEU A 653 -0.41 23.21 -22.66
CA LEU A 653 0.47 22.46 -23.57
C LEU A 653 1.62 23.28 -24.18
N THR A 654 1.41 24.58 -24.39
CA THR A 654 2.37 25.47 -25.06
C THR A 654 2.94 26.55 -24.14
N MET A 655 2.77 26.43 -22.81
CA MET A 655 3.26 27.40 -21.86
C MET A 655 4.07 26.75 -20.73
N PRO A 656 5.08 27.45 -20.19
CA PRO A 656 5.78 27.00 -19.00
C PRO A 656 4.80 26.80 -17.85
N GLY A 657 4.87 25.64 -17.19
CA GLY A 657 4.09 25.38 -16.00
C GLY A 657 4.58 26.22 -14.82
N VAL A 658 3.66 26.70 -13.99
CA VAL A 658 3.94 27.41 -12.75
C VAL A 658 3.11 26.81 -11.62
N LEU A 659 3.79 26.30 -10.59
CA LEU A 659 3.15 25.85 -9.36
C LEU A 659 3.03 27.03 -8.40
N HIS A 660 1.80 27.29 -7.96
CA HIS A 660 1.47 28.35 -7.00
C HIS A 660 1.00 27.75 -5.68
N ALA A 661 1.30 28.46 -4.59
CA ALA A 661 0.79 28.19 -3.25
C ALA A 661 0.25 29.48 -2.63
N TYR A 662 -0.96 29.44 -2.09
CA TYR A 662 -1.67 30.60 -1.54
C TYR A 662 -2.11 30.35 -0.10
N ASP A 663 -2.20 31.45 0.65
CA ASP A 663 -2.87 31.47 1.95
C ASP A 663 -4.40 31.33 1.75
N PRO A 664 -5.05 30.28 2.28
CA PRO A 664 -6.51 30.09 2.13
C PRO A 664 -7.32 31.25 2.74
N ALA A 665 -6.80 31.93 3.76
CA ALA A 665 -7.51 33.06 4.37
C ALA A 665 -7.44 34.33 3.50
N ASN A 666 -6.49 34.40 2.57
CA ASN A 666 -6.29 35.54 1.69
C ASN A 666 -5.54 35.15 0.41
N LEU A 667 -6.26 34.78 -0.65
CA LEU A 667 -5.67 34.38 -1.93
C LEU A 667 -4.81 35.47 -2.62
N SER A 668 -4.90 36.74 -2.20
CA SER A 668 -3.99 37.78 -2.71
C SER A 668 -2.56 37.66 -2.14
N HIS A 669 -2.38 36.85 -1.10
CA HIS A 669 -1.09 36.52 -0.50
C HIS A 669 -0.59 35.18 -1.07
N GLU A 670 0.27 35.29 -2.09
CA GLU A 670 1.01 34.15 -2.64
C GLU A 670 2.20 33.80 -1.72
N LEU A 671 2.24 32.56 -1.24
CA LEU A 671 3.28 32.02 -0.37
C LEU A 671 4.51 31.60 -1.19
N TYR A 672 4.27 30.98 -2.34
CA TYR A 672 5.29 30.45 -3.23
C TYR A 672 4.80 30.42 -4.68
N ASN A 673 5.72 30.66 -5.60
CA ASN A 673 5.55 30.40 -7.03
C ASN A 673 6.88 29.91 -7.62
N SER A 674 6.85 28.84 -8.42
CA SER A 674 8.05 28.20 -9.00
C SER A 674 8.88 29.09 -9.95
N GLY A 675 8.36 30.23 -10.37
CA GLY A 675 9.09 31.24 -11.14
C GLY A 675 9.84 32.27 -10.28
N GLN A 676 9.63 32.29 -8.95
CA GLN A 676 10.19 33.31 -8.06
C GLN A 676 11.67 33.06 -7.72
N ALA A 677 12.13 31.81 -7.77
CA ALA A 677 13.50 31.46 -7.41
C ALA A 677 14.52 31.94 -8.47
N ALA A 678 15.67 32.44 -8.00
CA ALA A 678 16.71 32.96 -8.87
C ALA A 678 17.22 31.90 -9.86
N ASN A 679 17.62 32.35 -11.06
CA ASN A 679 18.17 31.52 -12.15
C ASN A 679 17.24 30.39 -12.62
N GLY A 680 15.93 30.48 -12.37
CA GLY A 680 14.96 29.48 -12.81
C GLY A 680 15.12 28.13 -12.11
N ARG A 681 15.63 28.10 -10.86
CA ARG A 681 15.86 26.88 -10.08
C ARG A 681 14.65 25.94 -10.09
N ASP A 682 13.46 26.52 -9.91
CA ASP A 682 12.22 25.76 -9.72
C ASP A 682 11.41 25.60 -11.02
N ASN A 683 11.94 26.07 -12.16
CA ASN A 683 11.28 25.90 -13.45
C ASN A 683 11.28 24.41 -13.86
N PHE A 684 10.17 23.97 -14.45
CA PHE A 684 9.97 22.57 -14.80
C PHE A 684 9.49 22.33 -16.24
N GLY A 685 9.68 23.33 -17.10
CA GLY A 685 9.36 23.24 -18.51
C GLY A 685 7.88 23.47 -18.77
N ASN A 686 7.40 23.00 -19.92
CA ASN A 686 6.01 23.16 -20.29
C ASN A 686 5.11 22.30 -19.41
N GLY A 687 3.96 22.87 -19.06
CA GLY A 687 2.92 22.16 -18.35
C GLY A 687 2.17 21.17 -19.23
N ASN A 688 1.15 20.59 -18.61
CA ASN A 688 0.10 19.82 -19.26
C ASN A 688 -1.27 20.49 -19.09
N LYS A 689 -2.35 19.95 -19.64
CA LYS A 689 -3.72 20.42 -19.33
C LYS A 689 -4.44 19.41 -18.45
N PHE A 690 -5.47 19.86 -17.73
CA PHE A 690 -6.36 19.00 -16.95
C PHE A 690 -5.66 18.20 -15.83
N ILE A 691 -4.56 18.74 -15.29
CA ILE A 691 -3.77 18.09 -14.24
C ILE A 691 -3.95 18.80 -12.90
N ALA A 692 -4.04 18.01 -11.83
CA ALA A 692 -4.05 18.48 -10.44
C ALA A 692 -2.73 18.12 -9.73
N PRO A 693 -2.12 19.03 -8.95
CA PRO A 693 -0.94 18.70 -8.17
C PRO A 693 -1.29 17.83 -6.95
N VAL A 694 -0.43 16.86 -6.65
CA VAL A 694 -0.59 15.97 -5.49
C VAL A 694 0.35 16.39 -4.37
N ILE A 695 -0.19 16.61 -3.18
CA ILE A 695 0.54 17.08 -2.00
C ILE A 695 0.44 16.03 -0.92
N VAL A 696 1.58 15.42 -0.60
CA VAL A 696 1.65 14.38 0.43
C VAL A 696 3.08 14.21 0.91
N ASN A 697 3.21 14.00 2.22
CA ASN A 697 4.48 13.68 2.88
C ASN A 697 5.57 14.74 2.63
N GLY A 698 5.19 16.02 2.69
CA GLY A 698 6.16 17.12 2.53
C GLY A 698 6.54 17.42 1.08
N LYS A 699 5.85 16.85 0.10
CA LYS A 699 6.16 16.97 -1.33
C LYS A 699 4.96 17.36 -2.15
N VAL A 700 5.21 18.02 -3.28
CA VAL A 700 4.22 18.32 -4.30
C VAL A 700 4.67 17.68 -5.62
N TYR A 701 3.82 16.84 -6.20
CA TYR A 701 4.05 16.12 -7.44
C TYR A 701 3.21 16.75 -8.56
N VAL A 702 3.85 17.10 -9.67
CA VAL A 702 3.22 17.75 -10.83
C VAL A 702 3.52 16.96 -12.09
N GLY A 703 2.49 16.43 -12.74
CA GLY A 703 2.60 15.78 -14.06
C GLY A 703 3.09 16.76 -15.13
N THR A 704 3.90 16.26 -16.07
CA THR A 704 4.48 17.04 -17.17
C THR A 704 4.45 16.22 -18.46
N GLN A 705 4.98 16.78 -19.55
CA GLN A 705 4.98 16.12 -20.85
C GLN A 705 5.91 14.89 -20.94
N ASN A 706 6.76 14.65 -19.94
CA ASN A 706 7.79 13.61 -19.96
C ASN A 706 8.15 13.07 -18.57
N GLY A 707 7.21 13.13 -17.62
CA GLY A 707 7.42 12.67 -16.24
C GLY A 707 6.75 13.53 -15.19
N VAL A 708 7.25 13.44 -13.95
CA VAL A 708 6.70 14.15 -12.79
C VAL A 708 7.77 15.03 -12.16
N THR A 709 7.45 16.31 -11.99
CA THR A 709 8.29 17.23 -11.20
C THR A 709 7.95 17.10 -9.73
N VAL A 710 8.98 17.00 -8.89
CA VAL A 710 8.84 16.90 -7.44
C VAL A 710 9.35 18.17 -6.78
N PHE A 711 8.47 18.82 -6.02
CA PHE A 711 8.81 19.94 -5.14
C PHE A 711 8.80 19.50 -3.68
N GLY A 712 9.59 20.17 -2.85
CA GLY A 712 9.68 19.89 -1.42
C GLY A 712 10.55 20.90 -0.70
N LEU A 713 10.75 20.67 0.59
CA LEU A 713 11.69 21.47 1.37
C LEU A 713 13.12 21.24 0.89
N LEU A 714 13.84 22.33 0.68
CA LEU A 714 15.25 22.31 0.28
C LEU A 714 16.12 21.86 1.46
N PRO A 715 17.23 21.14 1.22
CA PRO A 715 18.17 20.79 2.27
C PRO A 715 18.65 22.06 2.98
N THR A 716 18.70 22.04 4.32
CA THR A 716 19.30 23.12 5.10
C THR A 716 20.77 23.27 4.69
N GLN A 717 21.14 24.45 4.19
CA GLN A 717 22.54 24.77 3.86
C GLN A 717 23.45 24.83 5.07
#